data_AF-A0A1Q5UNY1-F1
#
_entry.id   AF-A0A1Q5UNY1-F1
#
_cell.length_a   1.000
_cell.length_b   1.000
_cell.length_c   1.000
_cell.angle_alpha   90.00
_cell.angle_beta   90.00
_cell.angle_gamma   90.00
#
_symmetry.space_group_name_H-M   'P 1'
#
loop_
_entity.id
_entity.type
_entity.pdbx_description
1 polymer ?
#
loop_
_entity_poly.entity_id
_entity_poly.type
_entity_poly.pdbx_seq_one_letter_code
_entity_poly.pdbx_strand_id
1 'polypeptide(L)'
;MLSLLPFFIYLTTAASRGSLPTLNTRDSLGPIGTDSPSGITGGQIACAAPPVSSFFMGFDPPFPTNGWWAPYAAPPGNATAAGPFPYQSSLVGEGFVFGFGADRQFDGTSIKQPSQKDWRVGFTEHSGKFSNHKATAWDTQTVTLQYFENDASMTVYGVPGSPYITFQFNQSTPILTAMNGGIQSFNGKSLLNGGNVTANNTEFTVTDTKNATYIIYSLTPITLTASSTAGSSGTIAASEAFTGVLRVVKLEDPIHKTILDEHYQIYPVSVGQTYSLSNTIGTVSFRWNTVGNGENLLMLTWPHHRLAMQNENFPDMTTLSYMTTKWYGQGHMYPALGNEWQLAYNLTTIVWDPPRKLDSSCSSAVIQGLEYEVGQLDPAKAPIPGDFYFWGGSMNAVARLAVIADNLGRDDLIPPVIKYLEASFDQWFNSTATTMAAYETAWGGVINKAGANNSWVDFGNGYYNDHHFHYGYFLAVAAVIAKYDQSWLNQHKSFISWFARDIINPSTEDPYFPITRCRDWFAGHSWASGIANGAGSRDQESTGEAVNGYYGALLWASVALSEDIVNFAKLLLATEMQGAQVYWHLYPNQASTDPNNPYPEQGLRDLVTIGNVEDWQAGAWLFWGSQKSEIAAIQILPVQPVNEILYDAKWVKNVWDYTMVELVDPSIGDGWKSVIIDAYSNIDPQVAAQWSANITSWGSGQTYTNELFFIGTRPNPSGVPICGKDTLPSNPYGKFLIQDASSGKYVATSSANSNLIASAAEVSGAATFNSSFVPNSGTLQLMSTGEFVTADQSGNFTLSATRSIASSWEMFVIRQKIGAAAGVYSIKAASNGLYVTISGDGSLINNGKNEAASSGFKFTNS
;
A
#
# COMPACT_ATOMS: atom_id res chain seq x y z
N MET A 1 -54.58 -26.90 -50.89
CA MET A 1 -54.55 -27.87 -49.78
C MET A 1 -53.74 -27.21 -48.68
N LEU A 2 -54.44 -26.56 -47.73
CA LEU A 2 -54.73 -27.10 -46.38
C LEU A 2 -53.41 -27.39 -45.62
N SER A 3 -53.15 -26.88 -44.41
CA SER A 3 -54.02 -26.16 -43.47
C SER A 3 -53.26 -25.95 -42.14
N LEU A 4 -53.53 -24.80 -41.48
CA LEU A 4 -53.80 -24.62 -40.03
C LEU A 4 -52.67 -24.97 -39.02
N LEU A 5 -52.35 -24.21 -37.97
CA LEU A 5 -53.06 -23.23 -37.14
C LEU A 5 -52.03 -22.55 -36.19
N PRO A 6 -52.14 -21.26 -35.82
CA PRO A 6 -51.31 -20.63 -34.79
C PRO A 6 -52.06 -20.54 -33.45
N PHE A 7 -51.35 -20.63 -32.31
CA PHE A 7 -51.89 -20.26 -31.00
C PHE A 7 -50.89 -19.46 -30.15
N PHE A 8 -51.42 -18.34 -29.67
CA PHE A 8 -50.94 -17.34 -28.71
C PHE A 8 -49.94 -17.79 -27.63
N ILE A 9 -48.94 -16.94 -27.36
CA ILE A 9 -48.41 -16.70 -26.01
C ILE A 9 -48.27 -15.18 -25.79
N TYR A 10 -48.73 -14.77 -24.61
CA TYR A 10 -48.83 -13.42 -24.04
C TYR A 10 -47.53 -12.59 -24.13
N LEU A 11 -47.67 -11.32 -24.53
CA LEU A 11 -46.70 -10.27 -24.22
C LEU A 11 -46.78 -9.94 -22.72
N THR A 12 -45.68 -10.13 -22.01
CA THR A 12 -45.35 -9.34 -20.83
C THR A 12 -44.25 -8.36 -21.21
N THR A 13 -44.54 -7.07 -21.03
CA THR A 13 -43.63 -5.95 -21.27
C THR A 13 -42.48 -6.03 -20.27
N ALA A 14 -41.28 -6.37 -20.75
CA ALA A 14 -40.05 -6.15 -20.02
C ALA A 14 -39.79 -4.64 -19.98
N ALA A 15 -39.86 -4.06 -18.78
CA ALA A 15 -39.35 -2.72 -18.53
C ALA A 15 -37.84 -2.71 -18.85
N SER A 16 -37.41 -1.80 -19.71
CA SER A 16 -35.99 -1.55 -19.98
C SER A 16 -35.32 -1.12 -18.66
N ARG A 17 -34.50 -2.01 -18.10
CA ARG A 17 -33.62 -1.70 -16.97
C ARG A 17 -32.48 -0.85 -17.50
N GLY A 18 -32.32 0.35 -16.93
CA GLY A 18 -31.36 1.34 -17.40
C GLY A 18 -29.93 0.93 -17.10
N SER A 19 -29.07 1.00 -18.11
CA SER A 19 -27.63 1.20 -17.94
C SER A 19 -27.38 2.46 -17.10
N LEU A 20 -26.27 2.49 -16.36
CA LEU A 20 -25.76 3.64 -15.60
C LEU A 20 -26.05 4.96 -16.36
N PRO A 21 -26.68 5.98 -15.74
CA PRO A 21 -26.73 7.30 -16.34
C PRO A 21 -25.30 7.77 -16.57
N THR A 22 -24.89 7.85 -17.82
CA THR A 22 -23.56 8.28 -18.23
C THR A 22 -23.39 9.75 -17.88
N LEU A 23 -22.90 10.03 -16.67
CA LEU A 23 -22.33 11.33 -16.33
C LEU A 23 -21.04 11.48 -17.13
N ASN A 24 -21.12 12.25 -18.23
CA ASN A 24 -20.09 12.73 -19.18
C ASN A 24 -18.85 11.85 -19.42
N THR A 25 -18.59 11.57 -20.71
CA THR A 25 -17.44 10.83 -21.31
C THR A 25 -16.20 10.78 -20.41
N ARG A 26 -15.99 9.62 -19.79
CA ARG A 26 -14.94 9.34 -18.80
C ARG A 26 -13.63 8.85 -19.42
N ASP A 27 -13.66 8.37 -20.66
CA ASP A 27 -12.61 7.48 -21.11
C ASP A 27 -11.81 8.11 -22.26
N SER A 28 -10.62 8.65 -21.94
CA SER A 28 -9.57 8.75 -22.96
C SER A 28 -8.90 7.38 -23.22
N LEU A 29 -9.18 6.37 -22.37
CA LEU A 29 -8.64 5.01 -22.44
C LEU A 29 -9.77 3.98 -22.41
N GLY A 30 -9.77 3.03 -23.35
CA GLY A 30 -10.70 1.89 -23.34
C GLY A 30 -10.39 0.86 -22.24
N PRO A 31 -11.30 -0.09 -21.98
CA PRO A 31 -11.10 -1.11 -20.96
C PRO A 31 -9.99 -2.10 -21.35
N ILE A 32 -9.36 -2.71 -20.35
CA ILE A 32 -8.38 -3.80 -20.57
C ILE A 32 -9.05 -5.00 -21.26
N GLY A 33 -10.31 -5.26 -20.90
CA GLY A 33 -11.15 -6.28 -21.51
C GLY A 33 -12.59 -6.19 -21.02
N THR A 34 -13.51 -6.83 -21.71
CA THR A 34 -14.94 -6.90 -21.35
C THR A 34 -15.44 -8.34 -21.27
N ASP A 35 -14.54 -9.31 -21.35
CA ASP A 35 -14.84 -10.73 -21.27
C ASP A 35 -15.27 -11.13 -19.85
N SER A 36 -16.16 -12.12 -19.77
CA SER A 36 -16.71 -12.57 -18.49
C SER A 36 -15.69 -13.38 -17.69
N PRO A 37 -15.50 -13.08 -16.40
CA PRO A 37 -14.67 -13.90 -15.50
C PRO A 37 -15.36 -15.20 -15.06
N SER A 38 -16.43 -15.64 -15.74
CA SER A 38 -17.14 -16.90 -15.42
C SER A 38 -16.26 -18.15 -15.54
N GLY A 39 -15.15 -18.07 -16.27
CA GLY A 39 -14.16 -19.14 -16.42
C GLY A 39 -13.12 -19.21 -15.31
N ILE A 40 -13.22 -18.38 -14.26
CA ILE A 40 -12.29 -18.42 -13.13
C ILE A 40 -12.42 -19.74 -12.36
N THR A 41 -11.29 -20.28 -11.91
CA THR A 41 -11.16 -21.66 -11.40
C THR A 41 -12.10 -21.98 -10.25
N GLY A 42 -12.32 -21.04 -9.34
CA GLY A 42 -13.24 -21.18 -8.21
C GLY A 42 -14.72 -20.95 -8.55
N GLY A 43 -15.04 -20.53 -9.77
CA GLY A 43 -16.38 -20.19 -10.24
C GLY A 43 -16.88 -18.86 -9.68
N GLN A 44 -18.22 -18.71 -9.66
CA GLN A 44 -18.90 -17.55 -9.10
C GLN A 44 -19.30 -17.79 -7.64
N ILE A 45 -19.23 -16.74 -6.82
CA ILE A 45 -19.60 -16.78 -5.41
C ILE A 45 -20.23 -15.44 -4.98
N ALA A 46 -20.92 -15.41 -3.85
CA ALA A 46 -21.39 -14.19 -3.22
C ALA A 46 -20.69 -14.00 -1.87
N CYS A 47 -20.20 -12.78 -1.61
CA CYS A 47 -19.65 -12.41 -0.31
C CYS A 47 -20.75 -12.40 0.76
N ALA A 48 -20.41 -12.78 1.99
CA ALA A 48 -21.33 -12.78 3.13
C ALA A 48 -21.67 -11.36 3.66
N ALA A 49 -21.03 -10.32 3.10
CA ALA A 49 -21.42 -8.91 3.28
C ALA A 49 -21.93 -8.34 1.95
N PRO A 50 -23.17 -8.65 1.52
CA PRO A 50 -23.72 -8.11 0.28
C PRO A 50 -23.92 -6.58 0.39
N PRO A 51 -23.89 -5.83 -0.71
CA PRO A 51 -24.09 -4.38 -0.67
C PRO A 51 -25.47 -4.02 -0.10
N VAL A 52 -25.56 -2.84 0.52
CA VAL A 52 -26.81 -2.32 1.07
C VAL A 52 -27.82 -2.08 -0.06
N SER A 53 -28.84 -2.93 -0.13
CA SER A 53 -29.80 -2.95 -1.24
C SER A 53 -30.53 -1.62 -1.48
N SER A 54 -30.85 -0.86 -0.42
CA SER A 54 -31.46 0.47 -0.58
C SER A 54 -30.50 1.48 -1.19
N PHE A 55 -29.20 1.38 -0.88
CA PHE A 55 -28.18 2.31 -1.36
C PHE A 55 -28.00 2.20 -2.87
N PHE A 56 -27.87 1.00 -3.42
CA PHE A 56 -27.73 0.76 -4.86
C PHE A 56 -29.06 0.47 -5.58
N MET A 57 -30.17 0.98 -5.06
CA MET A 57 -31.48 0.76 -5.66
C MET A 57 -31.51 1.21 -7.14
N GLY A 58 -31.71 0.25 -8.05
CA GLY A 58 -31.79 0.50 -9.49
C GLY A 58 -30.45 0.41 -10.22
N PHE A 59 -29.39 -0.07 -9.55
CA PHE A 59 -28.07 -0.33 -10.14
C PHE A 59 -27.69 -1.80 -10.01
N ASP A 60 -26.88 -2.26 -10.95
CA ASP A 60 -26.27 -3.59 -10.96
C ASP A 60 -24.75 -3.45 -10.74
N PRO A 61 -24.08 -4.43 -10.12
CA PRO A 61 -22.62 -4.43 -9.96
C PRO A 61 -21.91 -4.37 -11.33
N PRO A 62 -20.64 -3.92 -11.39
CA PRO A 62 -19.70 -3.78 -10.28
C PRO A 62 -19.85 -2.49 -9.45
N PHE A 63 -19.57 -2.59 -8.15
CA PHE A 63 -19.63 -1.49 -7.18
C PHE A 63 -18.25 -1.21 -6.57
N PRO A 64 -17.89 0.07 -6.33
CA PRO A 64 -16.68 0.44 -5.59
C PRO A 64 -16.67 -0.10 -4.16
N THR A 65 -15.51 -0.55 -3.70
CA THR A 65 -15.33 -1.22 -2.40
C THR A 65 -14.34 -0.52 -1.46
N ASN A 66 -13.39 0.26 -1.99
CA ASN A 66 -12.29 0.86 -1.23
C ASN A 66 -12.33 2.41 -1.25
N GLY A 67 -13.34 3.01 -1.89
CA GLY A 67 -13.52 4.47 -1.89
C GLY A 67 -13.98 5.01 -0.53
N TRP A 68 -13.76 6.31 -0.27
CA TRP A 68 -14.08 6.96 1.01
C TRP A 68 -15.55 6.81 1.46
N TRP A 69 -16.48 6.61 0.53
CA TRP A 69 -17.92 6.45 0.79
C TRP A 69 -18.39 4.99 0.87
N ALA A 70 -17.49 4.01 0.77
CA ALA A 70 -17.79 2.59 1.01
C ALA A 70 -18.56 2.29 2.32
N PRO A 71 -18.36 3.02 3.44
CA PRO A 71 -19.16 2.88 4.67
C PRO A 71 -20.68 3.02 4.49
N TYR A 72 -21.14 3.73 3.44
CA TYR A 72 -22.56 3.86 3.13
C TYR A 72 -23.11 2.65 2.37
N ALA A 73 -22.23 2.02 1.59
CA ALA A 73 -22.54 0.96 0.64
C ALA A 73 -22.46 -0.44 1.29
N ALA A 74 -21.54 -0.62 2.24
CA ALA A 74 -21.34 -1.90 2.94
C ALA A 74 -22.24 -2.01 4.18
N PRO A 75 -22.80 -3.19 4.51
CA PRO A 75 -23.61 -3.38 5.71
C PRO A 75 -22.83 -3.00 6.97
N PRO A 76 -23.38 -2.20 7.89
CA PRO A 76 -24.81 -1.82 8.00
C PRO A 76 -25.26 -0.59 7.17
N GLY A 77 -24.35 0.11 6.49
CA GLY A 77 -24.63 1.29 5.67
C GLY A 77 -24.64 2.61 6.44
N ASN A 78 -24.39 2.57 7.76
CA ASN A 78 -24.42 3.74 8.64
C ASN A 78 -23.08 4.00 9.35
N ALA A 79 -22.02 3.31 8.92
CA ALA A 79 -20.68 3.56 9.40
C ALA A 79 -20.22 4.99 9.03
N THR A 80 -19.28 5.53 9.80
CA THR A 80 -18.74 6.86 9.54
C THR A 80 -17.78 6.78 8.36
N ALA A 81 -18.03 7.57 7.33
CA ALA A 81 -17.08 7.88 6.28
C ALA A 81 -16.28 9.11 6.68
N ALA A 82 -14.96 9.07 6.53
CA ALA A 82 -14.15 10.27 6.60
C ALA A 82 -14.21 11.03 5.28
N GLY A 83 -15.41 11.46 4.94
CA GLY A 83 -15.65 12.33 3.81
C GLY A 83 -17.10 12.77 3.77
N PRO A 84 -17.49 13.62 2.81
CA PRO A 84 -16.59 14.27 1.86
C PRO A 84 -15.70 15.29 2.61
N PHE A 85 -14.38 15.16 2.51
CA PHE A 85 -13.45 16.05 3.20
C PHE A 85 -13.71 17.51 2.84
N PRO A 86 -13.60 18.46 3.79
CA PRO A 86 -13.00 18.33 5.12
C PRO A 86 -13.94 17.72 6.19
N TYR A 87 -15.19 17.42 5.85
CA TYR A 87 -16.15 16.86 6.78
C TYR A 87 -16.02 15.35 6.88
N GLN A 88 -16.46 14.82 8.00
CA GLN A 88 -16.80 13.42 8.15
C GLN A 88 -18.30 13.27 8.18
N SER A 89 -18.83 12.14 7.75
CA SER A 89 -20.27 11.96 7.65
C SER A 89 -20.72 10.51 7.77
N SER A 90 -22.02 10.31 7.96
CA SER A 90 -22.65 9.01 8.01
C SER A 90 -24.11 9.13 7.60
N LEU A 91 -24.70 8.03 7.14
CA LEU A 91 -26.12 7.99 6.79
C LEU A 91 -26.91 7.45 7.97
N VAL A 92 -27.99 8.14 8.35
CA VAL A 92 -29.01 7.61 9.26
C VAL A 92 -30.39 7.74 8.63
N GLY A 93 -31.40 7.11 9.23
CA GLY A 93 -32.74 7.08 8.67
C GLY A 93 -33.40 8.45 8.57
N GLU A 94 -33.11 9.37 9.48
CA GLU A 94 -33.73 10.69 9.52
C GLU A 94 -32.96 11.76 8.72
N GLY A 95 -31.82 11.42 8.11
CA GLY A 95 -31.08 12.36 7.28
C GLY A 95 -29.58 12.10 7.21
N PHE A 96 -28.89 13.03 6.53
CA PHE A 96 -27.44 13.01 6.35
C PHE A 96 -26.77 13.64 7.57
N VAL A 97 -25.84 12.93 8.19
CA VAL A 97 -25.09 13.42 9.35
C VAL A 97 -23.71 13.83 8.91
N PHE A 98 -23.25 15.01 9.30
CA PHE A 98 -21.88 15.46 9.05
C PHE A 98 -21.32 16.28 10.21
N GLY A 99 -20.01 16.40 10.26
CA GLY A 99 -19.32 17.27 11.21
C GLY A 99 -17.86 17.44 10.87
N PHE A 100 -17.22 18.30 11.65
CA PHE A 100 -15.83 18.67 11.45
C PHE A 100 -15.08 18.56 12.78
N GLY A 101 -14.16 17.59 12.89
CA GLY A 101 -13.37 17.40 14.11
C GLY A 101 -12.24 18.42 14.21
N ALA A 102 -12.39 19.46 15.04
CA ALA A 102 -11.31 20.46 15.19
C ALA A 102 -10.21 20.05 16.19
N ASP A 103 -10.31 18.86 16.79
CA ASP A 103 -9.34 18.35 17.77
C ASP A 103 -8.38 17.35 17.11
N ARG A 104 -7.09 17.70 17.04
CA ARG A 104 -6.02 16.79 16.61
C ARG A 104 -5.08 16.54 17.78
N GLN A 105 -4.91 15.27 18.11
CA GLN A 105 -4.19 14.82 19.28
C GLN A 105 -2.94 14.07 18.85
N PHE A 106 -1.77 14.40 19.39
CA PHE A 106 -0.54 13.63 19.22
C PHE A 106 -0.25 12.86 20.51
N ASP A 107 -0.12 11.53 20.42
CA ASP A 107 0.11 10.66 21.59
C ASP A 107 1.57 10.17 21.74
N GLY A 108 2.48 10.69 20.91
CA GLY A 108 3.90 10.32 20.91
C GLY A 108 4.30 9.39 19.77
N THR A 109 3.35 8.62 19.23
CA THR A 109 3.59 7.73 18.07
C THR A 109 2.62 7.98 16.92
N SER A 110 1.49 8.60 17.22
CA SER A 110 0.41 8.84 16.28
C SER A 110 -0.29 10.17 16.51
N ILE A 111 -0.87 10.67 15.43
CA ILE A 111 -1.83 11.75 15.43
C ILE A 111 -3.23 11.19 15.20
N LYS A 112 -4.21 11.73 15.92
CA LYS A 112 -5.62 11.32 15.87
C LYS A 112 -6.48 12.54 15.68
N GLN A 113 -7.47 12.47 14.79
CA GLN A 113 -8.56 13.43 14.70
C GLN A 113 -9.87 12.68 14.95
N PRO A 114 -10.29 12.56 16.22
CA PRO A 114 -11.49 11.80 16.56
C PRO A 114 -12.71 12.28 15.79
N SER A 115 -13.54 11.33 15.36
CA SER A 115 -14.71 11.67 14.57
C SER A 115 -15.70 12.54 15.33
N GLN A 116 -16.21 13.57 14.65
CA GLN A 116 -17.18 14.50 15.20
C GLN A 116 -18.38 14.62 14.25
N LYS A 117 -19.59 14.51 14.81
CA LYS A 117 -20.87 14.63 14.11
C LYS A 117 -21.60 15.85 14.67
N ASP A 118 -21.67 16.93 13.90
CA ASP A 118 -22.18 18.23 14.38
C ASP A 118 -23.64 18.44 14.03
N TRP A 119 -24.04 18.02 12.82
CA TRP A 119 -25.36 18.29 12.27
C TRP A 119 -25.94 17.05 11.61
N ARG A 120 -27.25 16.85 11.79
CA ARG A 120 -28.07 16.01 10.92
C ARG A 120 -29.00 16.89 10.09
N VAL A 121 -28.97 16.73 8.78
CA VAL A 121 -29.84 17.46 7.84
C VAL A 121 -30.82 16.47 7.23
N GLY A 122 -32.11 16.79 7.30
CA GLY A 122 -33.18 16.02 6.70
C GLY A 122 -34.36 16.92 6.37
N PHE A 123 -35.55 16.33 6.27
CA PHE A 123 -36.79 17.07 6.08
C PHE A 123 -37.93 16.44 6.89
N THR A 124 -38.88 17.28 7.31
CA THR A 124 -39.92 16.91 8.29
C THR A 124 -40.85 15.81 7.78
N GLU A 125 -41.08 15.75 6.48
CA GLU A 125 -41.95 14.75 5.84
C GLU A 125 -41.32 13.35 5.82
N HIS A 126 -39.98 13.23 5.99
CA HIS A 126 -39.29 11.94 5.93
C HIS A 126 -39.69 11.04 7.10
N SER A 127 -40.10 9.80 6.83
CA SER A 127 -40.58 8.86 7.87
C SER A 127 -39.51 8.34 8.83
N GLY A 128 -38.23 8.66 8.60
CA GLY A 128 -37.09 8.14 9.36
C GLY A 128 -36.68 6.72 8.97
N LYS A 129 -37.33 6.12 7.97
CA LYS A 129 -36.97 4.80 7.46
C LYS A 129 -35.61 4.85 6.76
N PHE A 130 -34.67 4.02 7.21
CA PHE A 130 -33.36 3.92 6.56
C PHE A 130 -33.45 3.46 5.10
N SER A 131 -34.46 2.68 4.71
CA SER A 131 -34.65 2.27 3.30
C SER A 131 -35.00 3.43 2.35
N ASN A 132 -35.36 4.59 2.88
CA ASN A 132 -35.80 5.76 2.11
C ASN A 132 -34.62 6.71 1.76
N HIS A 133 -33.43 6.14 1.61
CA HIS A 133 -32.31 6.81 0.95
C HIS A 133 -31.65 5.87 -0.06
N LYS A 134 -31.02 6.47 -1.08
CA LYS A 134 -30.25 5.75 -2.11
C LYS A 134 -29.15 6.63 -2.68
N ALA A 135 -28.13 6.01 -3.28
CA ALA A 135 -27.29 6.69 -4.25
C ALA A 135 -28.08 6.87 -5.56
N THR A 136 -27.87 8.01 -6.21
CA THR A 136 -28.45 8.32 -7.54
C THR A 136 -27.38 8.40 -8.62
N ALA A 137 -26.13 8.63 -8.23
CA ALA A 137 -24.96 8.57 -9.08
C ALA A 137 -23.67 8.50 -8.25
N TRP A 138 -22.60 8.01 -8.85
CA TRP A 138 -21.23 8.15 -8.37
C TRP A 138 -20.26 8.22 -9.54
N ASP A 139 -19.09 8.82 -9.30
CA ASP A 139 -17.95 8.80 -10.20
C ASP A 139 -16.71 8.29 -9.45
N THR A 140 -15.50 8.58 -9.93
CA THR A 140 -14.28 8.08 -9.28
C THR A 140 -14.10 8.67 -7.88
N GLN A 141 -14.65 9.86 -7.59
CA GLN A 141 -14.42 10.59 -6.33
C GLN A 141 -15.71 11.03 -5.60
N THR A 142 -16.82 11.23 -6.31
CA THR A 142 -18.05 11.81 -5.77
C THR A 142 -19.18 10.80 -5.69
N VAL A 143 -20.12 11.05 -4.77
CA VAL A 143 -21.37 10.30 -4.63
C VAL A 143 -22.53 11.27 -4.44
N THR A 144 -23.63 11.06 -5.18
CA THR A 144 -24.86 11.81 -5.03
C THR A 144 -25.90 10.96 -4.32
N LEU A 145 -26.33 11.40 -3.14
CA LEU A 145 -27.29 10.70 -2.29
C LEU A 145 -28.65 11.38 -2.36
N GLN A 146 -29.73 10.61 -2.25
CA GLN A 146 -31.09 11.16 -2.18
C GLN A 146 -31.87 10.48 -1.06
N TYR A 147 -32.39 11.30 -0.15
CA TYR A 147 -33.44 10.95 0.80
C TYR A 147 -34.79 11.31 0.19
N PHE A 148 -35.81 10.45 0.34
CA PHE A 148 -37.10 10.65 -0.31
C PHE A 148 -38.28 10.12 0.50
N GLU A 149 -39.41 10.81 0.43
CA GLU A 149 -40.69 10.33 0.95
C GLU A 149 -41.81 10.82 0.02
N ASN A 150 -42.46 9.88 -0.67
CA ASN A 150 -43.36 10.22 -1.78
C ASN A 150 -42.64 11.12 -2.81
N ASP A 151 -43.20 12.29 -3.12
CA ASP A 151 -42.62 13.27 -4.05
C ASP A 151 -41.60 14.24 -3.40
N ALA A 152 -41.56 14.26 -2.06
CA ALA A 152 -40.64 15.10 -1.29
C ALA A 152 -39.24 14.48 -1.26
N SER A 153 -38.18 15.27 -1.52
CA SER A 153 -36.82 14.73 -1.49
C SER A 153 -35.76 15.76 -1.10
N MET A 154 -34.65 15.25 -0.59
CA MET A 154 -33.41 15.97 -0.33
C MET A 154 -32.24 15.23 -0.97
N THR A 155 -31.55 15.91 -1.89
CA THR A 155 -30.35 15.40 -2.56
C THR A 155 -29.10 16.00 -1.92
N VAL A 156 -28.10 15.18 -1.65
CA VAL A 156 -26.80 15.56 -1.08
C VAL A 156 -25.71 15.31 -2.11
N TYR A 157 -24.91 16.33 -2.40
CA TYR A 157 -23.74 16.20 -3.27
C TYR A 157 -22.49 15.98 -2.42
N GLY A 158 -22.04 14.73 -2.34
CA GLY A 158 -20.83 14.33 -1.63
C GLY A 158 -19.60 14.51 -2.51
N VAL A 159 -18.96 15.68 -2.43
CA VAL A 159 -17.78 16.04 -3.24
C VAL A 159 -16.58 16.37 -2.34
N PRO A 160 -15.55 15.51 -2.28
CA PRO A 160 -14.32 15.81 -1.56
C PRO A 160 -13.68 17.13 -2.02
N GLY A 161 -13.18 17.90 -1.06
CA GLY A 161 -12.58 19.21 -1.28
C GLY A 161 -13.58 20.36 -1.34
N SER A 162 -14.88 20.13 -1.39
CA SER A 162 -15.85 21.23 -1.26
C SER A 162 -15.85 21.73 0.19
N PRO A 163 -15.61 23.05 0.45
CA PRO A 163 -15.71 23.58 1.80
C PRO A 163 -17.16 23.59 2.33
N TYR A 164 -18.15 23.40 1.46
CA TYR A 164 -19.57 23.37 1.80
C TYR A 164 -20.14 21.96 1.60
N ILE A 165 -21.06 21.54 2.47
CA ILE A 165 -22.00 20.46 2.14
C ILE A 165 -23.23 21.07 1.47
N THR A 166 -23.63 20.52 0.33
CA THR A 166 -24.72 21.05 -0.49
C THR A 166 -25.93 20.12 -0.45
N PHE A 167 -27.09 20.71 -0.12
CA PHE A 167 -28.38 20.03 -0.02
C PHE A 167 -29.37 20.67 -0.98
N GLN A 168 -29.90 19.90 -1.93
CA GLN A 168 -30.98 20.33 -2.81
C GLN A 168 -32.29 19.71 -2.36
N PHE A 169 -33.25 20.55 -1.98
CA PHE A 169 -34.59 20.15 -1.55
C PHE A 169 -35.59 20.30 -2.69
N ASN A 170 -36.56 19.40 -2.74
CA ASN A 170 -37.70 19.43 -3.65
C ASN A 170 -38.98 19.09 -2.89
N GLN A 171 -39.89 20.07 -2.77
CA GLN A 171 -41.18 19.95 -2.08
C GLN A 171 -41.09 19.32 -0.68
N SER A 172 -40.06 19.67 0.07
CA SER A 172 -39.74 19.09 1.38
C SER A 172 -39.39 20.19 2.36
N THR A 173 -39.75 20.07 3.63
CA THR A 173 -39.52 21.09 4.68
C THR A 173 -38.18 20.84 5.39
N PRO A 174 -37.10 21.59 5.09
CA PRO A 174 -35.78 21.33 5.65
C PRO A 174 -35.75 21.38 7.18
N ILE A 175 -35.00 20.46 7.78
CA ILE A 175 -34.69 20.46 9.21
C ILE A 175 -33.23 20.10 9.45
N LEU A 176 -32.53 20.96 10.18
CA LEU A 176 -31.17 20.73 10.66
C LEU A 176 -31.23 20.50 12.17
N THR A 177 -30.69 19.38 12.65
CA THR A 177 -30.63 19.02 14.07
C THR A 177 -29.19 19.10 14.54
N ALA A 178 -28.93 19.89 15.58
CA ALA A 178 -27.62 19.94 16.22
C ALA A 178 -27.37 18.65 17.00
N MET A 179 -26.21 18.04 16.78
CA MET A 179 -25.80 16.75 17.38
C MET A 179 -24.64 16.89 18.36
N ASN A 180 -23.91 18.01 18.33
CA ASN A 180 -22.72 18.24 19.14
C ASN A 180 -22.82 19.49 20.03
N GLY A 181 -24.02 19.78 20.54
CA GLY A 181 -24.31 20.97 21.34
C GLY A 181 -25.71 21.51 21.06
N GLY A 182 -26.19 22.41 21.92
CA GLY A 182 -27.41 23.19 21.66
C GLY A 182 -27.14 24.38 20.75
N ILE A 183 -28.19 25.05 20.27
CA ILE A 183 -28.05 26.30 19.50
C ILE A 183 -27.97 27.46 20.49
N GLN A 184 -26.83 28.15 20.55
CA GLN A 184 -26.60 29.29 21.43
C GLN A 184 -27.02 30.62 20.78
N SER A 185 -26.80 30.77 19.47
CA SER A 185 -27.22 31.96 18.75
C SER A 185 -27.57 31.65 17.30
N PHE A 186 -28.50 32.43 16.75
CA PHE A 186 -28.93 32.35 15.36
C PHE A 186 -29.13 33.75 14.78
N ASN A 187 -28.44 34.02 13.67
CA ASN A 187 -28.46 35.28 12.95
C ASN A 187 -28.24 36.51 13.85
N GLY A 188 -27.20 36.45 14.69
CA GLY A 188 -26.82 37.52 15.62
C GLY A 188 -27.71 37.67 16.86
N LYS A 189 -28.72 36.83 17.04
CA LYS A 189 -29.60 36.82 18.22
C LYS A 189 -29.29 35.62 19.11
N SER A 190 -29.06 35.86 20.40
CA SER A 190 -28.87 34.78 21.38
C SER A 190 -30.17 33.99 21.59
N LEU A 191 -30.05 32.67 21.70
CA LEU A 191 -31.13 31.77 22.09
C LEU A 191 -30.86 31.25 23.51
N LEU A 192 -31.85 31.42 24.38
CA LEU A 192 -31.88 30.74 25.67
C LEU A 192 -32.54 29.36 25.50
N ASN A 193 -32.33 28.46 26.47
CA ASN A 193 -33.00 27.16 26.46
C ASN A 193 -34.53 27.32 26.41
N GLY A 194 -35.19 26.60 25.51
CA GLY A 194 -36.62 26.73 25.21
C GLY A 194 -36.99 27.92 24.31
N GLY A 195 -36.03 28.77 23.95
CA GLY A 195 -36.22 29.92 23.08
C GLY A 195 -36.18 29.55 21.60
N ASN A 196 -36.76 30.42 20.77
CA ASN A 196 -36.67 30.35 19.32
C ASN A 196 -36.38 31.72 18.70
N VAL A 197 -35.78 31.70 17.51
CA VAL A 197 -35.54 32.87 16.67
C VAL A 197 -35.90 32.51 15.24
N THR A 198 -36.71 33.34 14.60
CA THR A 198 -37.07 33.21 13.19
C THR A 198 -36.42 34.32 12.37
N ALA A 199 -35.91 33.96 11.20
CA ALA A 199 -35.39 34.91 10.22
C ALA A 199 -35.77 34.47 8.81
N ASN A 200 -36.06 35.44 7.92
CA ASN A 200 -36.21 35.24 6.49
C ASN A 200 -35.01 35.90 5.80
N ASN A 201 -34.13 35.10 5.19
CA ASN A 201 -32.91 35.57 4.56
C ASN A 201 -32.37 34.54 3.55
N THR A 202 -31.23 34.86 2.92
CA THR A 202 -30.41 33.94 2.11
C THR A 202 -29.14 33.51 2.83
N GLU A 203 -28.79 34.14 3.96
CA GLU A 203 -27.63 33.80 4.78
C GLU A 203 -28.04 33.75 6.25
N PHE A 204 -27.60 32.70 6.95
CA PHE A 204 -27.84 32.51 8.37
C PHE A 204 -26.56 32.06 9.06
N THR A 205 -26.15 32.76 10.11
CA THR A 205 -25.07 32.31 10.99
C THR A 205 -25.66 31.60 12.20
N VAL A 206 -25.14 30.42 12.55
CA VAL A 206 -25.49 29.69 13.77
C VAL A 206 -24.22 29.43 14.58
N THR A 207 -24.30 29.66 15.89
CA THR A 207 -23.25 29.27 16.84
C THR A 207 -23.85 28.33 17.87
N ASP A 208 -23.20 27.19 18.08
CA ASP A 208 -23.61 26.20 19.07
C ASP A 208 -23.07 26.51 20.48
N THR A 209 -23.51 25.73 21.48
CA THR A 209 -23.08 25.87 22.88
C THR A 209 -21.63 25.48 23.14
N LYS A 210 -20.92 24.92 22.15
CA LYS A 210 -19.47 24.66 22.18
C LYS A 210 -18.67 25.77 21.46
N ASN A 211 -19.32 26.87 21.09
CA ASN A 211 -18.78 28.00 20.32
C ASN A 211 -18.41 27.66 18.87
N ALA A 212 -18.88 26.53 18.34
CA ALA A 212 -18.69 26.19 16.96
C ALA A 212 -19.67 27.01 16.09
N THR A 213 -19.14 27.79 15.15
CA THR A 213 -19.94 28.58 14.21
C THR A 213 -20.06 27.89 12.84
N TYR A 214 -21.26 27.93 12.26
CA TYR A 214 -21.58 27.48 10.91
C TYR A 214 -22.37 28.58 10.18
N ILE A 215 -22.21 28.65 8.85
CA ILE A 215 -23.01 29.49 7.97
C ILE A 215 -23.89 28.60 7.09
N ILE A 216 -25.16 28.94 7.00
CA ILE A 216 -26.14 28.32 6.10
C ILE A 216 -26.46 29.35 5.03
N TYR A 217 -26.10 29.05 3.78
CA TYR A 217 -26.48 29.83 2.62
C TYR A 217 -27.68 29.17 1.94
N SER A 218 -28.69 29.95 1.61
CA SER A 218 -29.82 29.55 0.78
C SER A 218 -29.76 30.31 -0.53
N LEU A 219 -29.76 29.60 -1.67
CA LEU A 219 -29.68 30.24 -2.99
C LEU A 219 -30.96 31.01 -3.37
N THR A 220 -32.04 30.78 -2.63
CA THR A 220 -33.30 31.54 -2.70
C THR A 220 -33.74 31.89 -1.29
N PRO A 221 -34.40 33.04 -1.03
CA PRO A 221 -34.86 33.40 0.31
C PRO A 221 -35.70 32.28 0.94
N ILE A 222 -35.44 32.00 2.22
CA ILE A 222 -36.15 30.98 3.00
C ILE A 222 -36.40 31.52 4.41
N THR A 223 -37.51 31.11 5.03
CA THR A 223 -37.76 31.41 6.44
C THR A 223 -37.33 30.22 7.30
N LEU A 224 -36.36 30.43 8.17
CA LEU A 224 -35.84 29.43 9.11
C LEU A 224 -36.10 29.86 10.55
N THR A 225 -36.56 28.91 11.36
CA THR A 225 -36.73 29.06 12.80
C THR A 225 -35.73 28.17 13.52
N ALA A 226 -34.76 28.78 14.18
CA ALA A 226 -33.87 28.11 15.12
C ALA A 226 -34.57 27.99 16.48
N SER A 227 -34.50 26.82 17.10
CA SER A 227 -35.05 26.53 18.43
C SER A 227 -34.02 25.79 19.28
N SER A 228 -33.79 26.26 20.50
CA SER A 228 -33.01 25.52 21.51
C SER A 228 -33.97 24.69 22.33
N THR A 229 -33.89 23.36 22.26
CA THR A 229 -34.78 22.45 23.01
C THR A 229 -34.17 21.98 24.32
N ALA A 230 -32.83 21.88 24.37
CA ALA A 230 -32.05 21.58 25.58
C ALA A 230 -30.69 22.30 25.51
N GLY A 231 -29.98 22.39 26.64
CA GLY A 231 -28.61 22.96 26.65
C GLY A 231 -27.61 22.22 25.75
N SER A 232 -27.95 21.02 25.28
CA SER A 232 -27.14 20.18 24.40
C SER A 232 -27.83 19.80 23.07
N SER A 233 -28.98 20.39 22.73
CA SER A 233 -29.69 20.10 21.48
C SER A 233 -30.50 21.28 20.96
N GLY A 234 -30.67 21.36 19.64
CA GLY A 234 -31.48 22.37 18.97
C GLY A 234 -31.79 21.99 17.54
N THR A 235 -32.75 22.70 16.94
CA THR A 235 -33.17 22.50 15.55
C THR A 235 -33.24 23.82 14.81
N ILE A 236 -32.98 23.80 13.50
CA ILE A 236 -33.28 24.87 12.57
C ILE A 236 -34.21 24.28 11.52
N ALA A 237 -35.47 24.72 11.52
CA ALA A 237 -36.50 24.18 10.64
C ALA A 237 -37.07 25.27 9.74
N ALA A 238 -37.39 24.92 8.50
CA ALA A 238 -38.17 25.78 7.63
C ALA A 238 -39.64 25.82 8.07
N SER A 239 -40.32 26.92 7.78
CA SER A 239 -41.74 27.09 8.11
C SER A 239 -42.70 26.34 7.17
N GLU A 240 -42.22 25.97 5.98
CA GLU A 240 -43.01 25.33 4.93
C GLU A 240 -42.12 24.51 3.98
N ALA A 241 -42.75 23.77 3.07
CA ALA A 241 -42.06 22.98 2.06
C ALA A 241 -41.22 23.89 1.14
N PHE A 242 -39.95 23.51 0.96
CA PHE A 242 -38.97 24.27 0.21
C PHE A 242 -38.55 23.51 -1.06
N THR A 243 -38.35 24.26 -2.14
CA THR A 243 -37.68 23.79 -3.36
C THR A 243 -36.55 24.74 -3.68
N GLY A 244 -35.32 24.26 -3.52
CA GLY A 244 -34.13 25.11 -3.61
C GLY A 244 -32.91 24.45 -2.98
N VAL A 245 -31.84 25.22 -2.82
CA VAL A 245 -30.53 24.70 -2.37
C VAL A 245 -30.12 25.39 -1.09
N LEU A 246 -29.74 24.59 -0.09
CA LEU A 246 -29.04 25.02 1.11
C LEU A 246 -27.59 24.52 1.06
N ARG A 247 -26.64 25.40 1.37
CA ARG A 247 -25.22 25.05 1.54
C ARG A 247 -24.78 25.37 2.95
N VAL A 248 -24.16 24.41 3.61
CA VAL A 248 -23.71 24.55 5.00
C VAL A 248 -22.20 24.47 5.03
N VAL A 249 -21.58 25.45 5.70
CA VAL A 249 -20.12 25.51 5.87
C VAL A 249 -19.73 25.84 7.29
N LYS A 250 -18.68 25.21 7.77
CA LYS A 250 -18.04 25.51 9.05
C LYS A 250 -17.23 26.81 8.94
N LEU A 251 -17.51 27.79 9.80
CA LEU A 251 -16.70 29.00 9.90
C LEU A 251 -15.68 28.83 11.05
N GLU A 252 -14.49 28.36 10.71
CA GLU A 252 -13.39 28.13 11.67
C GLU A 252 -12.77 29.44 12.16
N ASP A 253 -12.48 30.37 11.24
CA ASP A 253 -11.95 31.71 11.55
C ASP A 253 -12.85 32.77 10.90
N PRO A 254 -13.19 33.88 11.59
CA PRO A 254 -13.94 34.99 11.00
C PRO A 254 -13.38 35.52 9.67
N ILE A 255 -12.06 35.47 9.45
CA ILE A 255 -11.43 35.92 8.19
C ILE A 255 -11.89 35.08 6.99
N HIS A 256 -12.22 33.80 7.21
CA HIS A 256 -12.68 32.89 6.17
C HIS A 256 -14.01 33.29 5.55
N LYS A 257 -14.81 34.11 6.24
CA LYS A 257 -16.15 34.49 5.77
C LYS A 257 -16.11 35.18 4.40
N THR A 258 -15.11 36.02 4.17
CA THR A 258 -15.03 36.85 2.94
C THR A 258 -15.01 35.99 1.67
N ILE A 259 -14.10 35.01 1.59
CA ILE A 259 -14.01 34.12 0.43
C ILE A 259 -15.19 33.14 0.38
N LEU A 260 -15.72 32.73 1.53
CA LEU A 260 -16.90 31.86 1.57
C LEU A 260 -18.16 32.58 1.03
N ASP A 261 -18.35 33.87 1.34
CA ASP A 261 -19.45 34.69 0.83
C ASP A 261 -19.32 34.98 -0.67
N GLU A 262 -18.10 35.05 -1.20
CA GLU A 262 -17.85 35.30 -2.62
C GLU A 262 -18.24 34.09 -3.50
N HIS A 263 -18.04 32.87 -2.99
CA HIS A 263 -18.12 31.65 -3.80
C HIS A 263 -19.32 30.72 -3.46
N TYR A 264 -20.18 31.04 -2.49
CA TYR A 264 -21.26 30.12 -2.08
C TYR A 264 -22.30 29.81 -3.17
N GLN A 265 -22.42 30.63 -4.22
CA GLN A 265 -23.40 30.37 -5.30
C GLN A 265 -22.94 29.30 -6.29
N ILE A 266 -21.65 28.96 -6.32
CA ILE A 266 -21.06 27.98 -7.23
C ILE A 266 -20.76 26.69 -6.48
N TYR A 267 -21.25 25.55 -6.98
CA TYR A 267 -21.02 24.27 -6.33
C TYR A 267 -20.85 23.11 -7.33
N PRO A 268 -20.00 22.12 -6.97
CA PRO A 268 -19.80 20.94 -7.78
C PRO A 268 -20.90 19.90 -7.51
N VAL A 269 -21.27 19.14 -8.53
CA VAL A 269 -22.25 18.02 -8.43
C VAL A 269 -21.66 16.68 -8.84
N SER A 270 -20.57 16.68 -9.60
CA SER A 270 -19.78 15.49 -9.99
C SER A 270 -18.40 15.94 -10.49
N VAL A 271 -17.50 14.99 -10.71
CA VAL A 271 -16.20 15.22 -11.34
C VAL A 271 -15.98 14.26 -12.49
N GLY A 272 -15.60 14.80 -13.65
CA GLY A 272 -15.02 14.03 -14.73
C GLY A 272 -13.52 13.89 -14.49
N GLN A 273 -12.99 12.67 -14.61
CA GLN A 273 -11.57 12.41 -14.59
C GLN A 273 -11.11 11.99 -15.98
N THR A 274 -10.03 12.57 -16.47
CA THR A 274 -9.42 12.20 -17.76
C THR A 274 -7.91 12.13 -17.65
N TYR A 275 -7.30 11.40 -18.57
CA TYR A 275 -5.86 11.20 -18.61
C TYR A 275 -5.28 11.66 -19.94
N SER A 276 -4.13 12.34 -19.90
CA SER A 276 -3.27 12.58 -21.05
C SER A 276 -1.95 11.87 -20.80
N LEU A 277 -1.59 10.92 -21.67
CA LEU A 277 -0.43 10.05 -21.48
C LEU A 277 0.57 10.21 -22.63
N SER A 278 1.83 10.32 -22.26
CA SER A 278 2.98 10.08 -23.13
C SER A 278 3.86 9.01 -22.48
N ASN A 279 5.02 8.71 -23.06
CA ASN A 279 5.97 7.77 -22.45
C ASN A 279 6.75 8.36 -21.26
N THR A 280 6.78 9.69 -21.08
CA THR A 280 7.58 10.38 -20.04
C THR A 280 6.75 11.22 -19.07
N ILE A 281 5.55 11.64 -19.46
CA ILE A 281 4.66 12.48 -18.66
C ILE A 281 3.24 11.94 -18.74
N GLY A 282 2.58 11.84 -17.59
CA GLY A 282 1.15 11.58 -17.49
C GLY A 282 0.47 12.70 -16.72
N THR A 283 -0.68 13.16 -17.21
CA THR A 283 -1.49 14.20 -16.57
C THR A 283 -2.85 13.64 -16.20
N VAL A 284 -3.22 13.74 -14.93
CA VAL A 284 -4.58 13.49 -14.42
C VAL A 284 -5.32 14.82 -14.41
N SER A 285 -6.48 14.89 -15.06
CA SER A 285 -7.32 16.08 -15.04
C SER A 285 -8.62 15.82 -14.31
N PHE A 286 -8.89 16.59 -13.26
CA PHE A 286 -10.19 16.65 -12.60
C PHE A 286 -10.98 17.82 -13.17
N ARG A 287 -12.15 17.55 -13.75
CA ARG A 287 -13.07 18.58 -14.27
C ARG A 287 -14.41 18.48 -13.54
N TRP A 288 -14.66 19.38 -12.61
CA TRP A 288 -15.93 19.42 -11.88
C TRP A 288 -17.05 19.93 -12.78
N ASN A 289 -18.17 19.20 -12.79
CA ASN A 289 -19.43 19.73 -13.30
C ASN A 289 -20.05 20.58 -12.20
N THR A 290 -20.36 21.82 -12.52
CA THR A 290 -20.80 22.81 -11.54
C THR A 290 -22.16 23.39 -11.90
N VAL A 291 -22.90 23.79 -10.86
CA VAL A 291 -23.96 24.78 -10.99
C VAL A 291 -23.34 26.16 -10.74
N GLY A 292 -23.61 27.12 -11.62
CA GLY A 292 -22.94 28.43 -11.64
C GLY A 292 -21.70 28.46 -12.54
N ASN A 293 -20.97 29.59 -12.56
CA ASN A 293 -19.74 29.72 -13.34
C ASN A 293 -18.59 28.95 -12.68
N GLY A 294 -18.19 27.82 -13.27
CA GLY A 294 -17.13 26.94 -12.76
C GLY A 294 -15.76 27.60 -12.61
N GLU A 295 -15.46 28.69 -13.33
CA GLU A 295 -14.22 29.45 -13.16
C GLU A 295 -14.07 30.01 -11.73
N ASN A 296 -15.18 30.25 -11.04
CA ASN A 296 -15.24 30.72 -9.67
C ASN A 296 -15.56 29.60 -8.66
N LEU A 297 -15.41 28.34 -9.05
CA LEU A 297 -15.59 27.23 -8.11
C LEU A 297 -14.49 27.26 -7.05
N LEU A 298 -14.86 27.26 -5.78
CA LEU A 298 -13.94 27.16 -4.64
C LEU A 298 -13.84 25.71 -4.16
N MET A 299 -12.65 25.14 -4.27
CA MET A 299 -12.31 23.79 -3.81
C MET A 299 -11.10 23.84 -2.88
N LEU A 300 -10.88 22.79 -2.11
CA LEU A 300 -9.78 22.67 -1.16
C LEU A 300 -8.79 21.59 -1.60
N THR A 301 -7.50 21.90 -1.51
CA THR A 301 -6.38 21.07 -1.96
C THR A 301 -5.65 20.42 -0.79
N TRP A 302 -5.12 19.22 -1.01
CA TRP A 302 -4.11 18.61 -0.16
C TRP A 302 -2.69 18.89 -0.70
N PRO A 303 -1.63 18.61 0.09
CA PRO A 303 -0.25 18.87 -0.33
C PRO A 303 0.12 18.28 -1.70
N HIS A 304 -0.21 17.01 -1.96
CA HIS A 304 0.15 16.36 -3.22
C HIS A 304 -0.55 17.01 -4.44
N HIS A 305 -1.78 17.53 -4.28
CA HIS A 305 -2.45 18.30 -5.34
C HIS A 305 -1.63 19.54 -5.70
N ARG A 306 -1.22 20.33 -4.70
CA ARG A 306 -0.43 21.56 -4.92
C ARG A 306 0.93 21.28 -5.53
N LEU A 307 1.56 20.17 -5.16
CA LEU A 307 2.86 19.76 -5.71
C LEU A 307 2.80 19.35 -7.18
N ALA A 308 1.64 18.86 -7.67
CA ALA A 308 1.49 18.34 -9.03
C ALA A 308 0.73 19.29 -9.99
N MET A 309 -0.06 20.22 -9.46
CA MET A 309 -0.97 21.06 -10.26
C MET A 309 -0.20 22.01 -11.19
N GLN A 310 -0.56 22.00 -12.48
CA GLN A 310 0.07 22.81 -13.52
C GLN A 310 -0.66 24.12 -13.79
N ASN A 311 -1.98 24.12 -13.60
CA ASN A 311 -2.86 25.26 -13.83
C ASN A 311 -3.32 25.87 -12.50
N GLU A 312 -2.36 26.16 -11.63
CA GLU A 312 -2.61 26.67 -10.29
C GLU A 312 -3.35 28.02 -10.28
N ASN A 313 -4.35 28.12 -9.41
CA ASN A 313 -5.04 29.35 -9.09
C ASN A 313 -5.37 29.31 -7.59
N PHE A 314 -4.33 29.51 -6.77
CA PHE A 314 -4.43 29.43 -5.32
C PHE A 314 -4.63 30.83 -4.73
N PRO A 315 -5.77 31.09 -4.06
CA PRO A 315 -5.89 32.24 -3.16
C PRO A 315 -4.84 32.17 -2.04
N ASP A 316 -4.63 33.30 -1.36
CA ASP A 316 -3.73 33.35 -0.20
C ASP A 316 -4.19 32.35 0.88
N MET A 317 -3.26 31.58 1.43
CA MET A 317 -3.54 30.48 2.37
C MET A 317 -4.17 30.94 3.69
N THR A 318 -4.11 32.23 4.02
CA THR A 318 -4.79 32.83 5.17
C THR A 318 -6.27 33.09 4.92
N THR A 319 -6.73 33.06 3.67
CA THR A 319 -8.12 33.36 3.30
C THR A 319 -9.08 32.22 3.62
N LEU A 320 -8.62 30.97 3.55
CA LEU A 320 -9.40 29.81 3.95
C LEU A 320 -8.49 28.66 4.30
N SER A 321 -8.81 27.96 5.39
CA SER A 321 -8.03 26.80 5.78
C SER A 321 -8.81 25.88 6.72
N TYR A 322 -8.76 24.56 6.47
CA TYR A 322 -9.36 23.53 7.33
C TYR A 322 -8.36 22.48 7.79
N MET A 323 -8.34 22.22 9.09
CA MET A 323 -7.55 21.16 9.71
C MET A 323 -8.13 19.76 9.39
N THR A 324 -7.29 18.77 9.09
CA THR A 324 -7.70 17.38 8.88
C THR A 324 -6.76 16.43 9.63
N THR A 325 -7.02 15.12 9.66
CA THR A 325 -6.08 14.12 10.16
C THR A 325 -4.72 14.24 9.55
N LYS A 326 -4.71 14.62 8.28
CA LYS A 326 -3.52 14.94 7.53
C LYS A 326 -2.94 16.34 7.87
N TRP A 327 -3.27 17.01 9.02
CA TRP A 327 -2.59 18.23 9.57
C TRP A 327 -3.04 18.90 10.95
N TYR A 328 -2.18 19.61 11.75
CA TYR A 328 -2.49 20.73 12.72
C TYR A 328 -1.36 21.78 12.94
N GLY A 329 -1.56 23.05 12.54
CA GLY A 329 -0.59 24.15 12.67
C GLY A 329 0.15 24.60 11.38
N GLN A 330 -0.60 25.07 10.35
CA GLN A 330 -0.25 25.55 8.97
C GLN A 330 -0.03 24.58 7.74
N GLY A 331 -0.98 23.69 7.47
CA GLY A 331 -0.94 22.63 6.43
C GLY A 331 -2.35 22.05 6.29
N HIS A 332 -3.27 22.97 6.41
CA HIS A 332 -4.68 22.80 6.21
C HIS A 332 -4.97 22.30 4.78
N MET A 333 -6.20 21.88 4.53
CA MET A 333 -6.67 21.95 3.16
C MET A 333 -6.79 23.43 2.78
N TYR A 334 -6.18 23.81 1.65
CA TYR A 334 -6.07 25.21 1.20
C TYR A 334 -6.87 25.46 -0.08
N PRO A 335 -7.40 26.67 -0.28
CA PRO A 335 -8.28 26.98 -1.39
C PRO A 335 -7.56 26.90 -2.74
N ALA A 336 -8.30 26.49 -3.76
CA ALA A 336 -7.98 26.64 -5.17
C ALA A 336 -9.26 27.02 -5.91
N LEU A 337 -9.13 27.90 -6.89
CA LEU A 337 -10.23 28.39 -7.72
C LEU A 337 -10.23 27.73 -9.10
N GLY A 338 -11.44 27.52 -9.63
CA GLY A 338 -11.66 26.95 -10.94
C GLY A 338 -12.16 25.50 -10.87
N ASN A 339 -12.85 25.09 -11.93
CA ASN A 339 -13.46 23.77 -12.04
C ASN A 339 -12.59 22.76 -12.81
N GLU A 340 -11.32 23.05 -13.06
CA GLU A 340 -10.40 22.12 -13.69
C GLU A 340 -9.03 22.15 -13.01
N TRP A 341 -8.55 21.00 -12.56
CA TRP A 341 -7.18 20.81 -12.07
C TRP A 341 -6.46 19.82 -12.97
N GLN A 342 -5.25 20.17 -13.41
CA GLN A 342 -4.37 19.32 -14.22
C GLN A 342 -3.13 18.99 -13.40
N LEU A 343 -3.01 17.74 -12.96
CA LEU A 343 -1.91 17.24 -12.13
C LEU A 343 -0.94 16.45 -13.01
N ALA A 344 0.30 16.92 -13.15
CA ALA A 344 1.30 16.30 -14.01
C ALA A 344 2.33 15.49 -13.22
N TYR A 345 2.69 14.33 -13.76
CA TYR A 345 3.59 13.36 -13.15
C TYR A 345 4.64 12.90 -14.16
N ASN A 346 5.89 12.83 -13.71
CA ASN A 346 6.95 12.20 -14.48
C ASN A 346 6.77 10.68 -14.44
N LEU A 347 6.72 10.06 -15.61
CA LEU A 347 6.60 8.62 -15.75
C LEU A 347 7.99 7.99 -15.80
N THR A 348 8.15 6.90 -15.07
CA THR A 348 9.42 6.17 -15.04
C THR A 348 9.72 5.49 -16.37
N THR A 349 11.01 5.47 -16.73
CA THR A 349 11.53 4.63 -17.83
C THR A 349 11.85 3.21 -17.38
N ILE A 350 11.84 2.95 -16.07
CA ILE A 350 12.09 1.63 -15.48
C ILE A 350 10.86 0.76 -15.70
N VAL A 351 11.05 -0.36 -16.41
CA VAL A 351 10.03 -1.40 -16.57
C VAL A 351 10.55 -2.71 -15.99
N TRP A 352 11.65 -3.26 -16.53
CA TRP A 352 12.21 -4.55 -16.08
C TRP A 352 13.55 -4.40 -15.34
N ASP A 353 14.39 -3.51 -15.85
CA ASP A 353 15.79 -3.36 -15.47
C ASP A 353 16.06 -2.03 -14.79
N PRO A 354 17.04 -1.98 -13.87
CA PRO A 354 17.54 -0.72 -13.35
C PRO A 354 18.12 0.14 -14.49
N PRO A 355 18.12 1.48 -14.35
CA PRO A 355 18.58 2.39 -15.40
C PRO A 355 20.09 2.35 -15.64
N ARG A 356 20.84 1.60 -14.83
CA ARG A 356 22.31 1.49 -14.86
C ARG A 356 22.73 0.03 -14.84
N LYS A 357 23.87 -0.25 -15.47
CA LYS A 357 24.51 -1.57 -15.43
C LYS A 357 25.05 -1.87 -14.03
N LEU A 358 25.13 -3.16 -13.71
CA LEU A 358 25.79 -3.64 -12.51
C LEU A 358 27.26 -3.20 -12.48
N ASP A 359 27.71 -2.66 -11.35
CA ASP A 359 29.11 -2.35 -11.10
C ASP A 359 29.95 -3.62 -11.24
N SER A 360 31.03 -3.54 -12.02
CA SER A 360 31.89 -4.69 -12.32
C SER A 360 32.44 -5.40 -11.08
N SER A 361 32.61 -4.67 -9.97
CA SER A 361 33.07 -5.26 -8.70
C SER A 361 32.04 -6.22 -8.08
N CYS A 362 30.75 -6.01 -8.32
CA CYS A 362 29.67 -6.85 -7.79
C CYS A 362 29.35 -8.06 -8.66
N SER A 363 29.78 -8.06 -9.93
CA SER A 363 29.40 -9.08 -10.93
C SER A 363 29.66 -10.51 -10.46
N SER A 364 30.84 -10.81 -9.92
CA SER A 364 31.17 -12.17 -9.47
C SER A 364 30.28 -12.64 -8.33
N ALA A 365 29.97 -11.76 -7.36
CA ALA A 365 29.17 -12.13 -6.19
C ALA A 365 27.70 -12.32 -6.57
N VAL A 366 27.14 -11.43 -7.40
CA VAL A 366 25.77 -11.54 -7.89
C VAL A 366 25.59 -12.80 -8.73
N ILE A 367 26.51 -13.11 -9.64
CA ILE A 367 26.44 -14.34 -10.45
C ILE A 367 26.53 -15.59 -9.57
N GLN A 368 27.42 -15.59 -8.58
CA GLN A 368 27.57 -16.72 -7.67
C GLN A 368 26.32 -16.93 -6.80
N GLY A 369 25.70 -15.84 -6.33
CA GLY A 369 24.40 -15.85 -5.67
C GLY A 369 23.31 -16.43 -6.56
N LEU A 370 23.25 -15.97 -7.80
CA LEU A 370 22.25 -16.39 -8.77
C LEU A 370 22.36 -17.90 -9.08
N GLU A 371 23.58 -18.39 -9.32
CA GLU A 371 23.84 -19.83 -9.52
C GLU A 371 23.43 -20.67 -8.31
N TYR A 372 23.72 -20.18 -7.10
CA TYR A 372 23.36 -20.86 -5.87
C TYR A 372 21.83 -20.94 -5.69
N GLU A 373 21.14 -19.79 -5.75
CA GLU A 373 19.71 -19.69 -5.48
C GLU A 373 18.87 -20.39 -6.56
N VAL A 374 19.24 -20.25 -7.84
CA VAL A 374 18.61 -21.00 -8.94
C VAL A 374 18.90 -22.50 -8.80
N GLY A 375 20.09 -22.89 -8.35
CA GLY A 375 20.45 -24.28 -8.09
C GLY A 375 19.64 -24.95 -6.97
N GLN A 376 18.97 -24.18 -6.11
CA GLN A 376 18.07 -24.71 -5.08
C GLN A 376 16.65 -24.99 -5.60
N LEU A 377 16.30 -24.51 -6.80
CA LEU A 377 14.94 -24.64 -7.33
C LEU A 377 14.70 -26.05 -7.85
N ASP A 378 13.75 -26.73 -7.21
CA ASP A 378 13.27 -28.06 -7.59
C ASP A 378 11.79 -27.94 -7.98
N PRO A 379 11.43 -27.96 -9.28
CA PRO A 379 10.05 -27.83 -9.72
C PRO A 379 9.11 -28.88 -9.11
N ALA A 380 9.61 -30.07 -8.73
CA ALA A 380 8.79 -31.08 -8.06
C ALA A 380 8.43 -30.71 -6.61
N LYS A 381 9.07 -29.69 -6.05
CA LYS A 381 8.84 -29.13 -4.72
C LYS A 381 8.38 -27.67 -4.77
N ALA A 382 7.99 -27.18 -5.95
CA ALA A 382 7.43 -25.85 -6.07
C ALA A 382 6.19 -25.71 -5.15
N PRO A 383 6.05 -24.61 -4.40
CA PRO A 383 5.02 -24.49 -3.38
C PRO A 383 3.62 -24.48 -4.00
N ILE A 384 2.67 -25.12 -3.33
CA ILE A 384 1.25 -24.98 -3.65
C ILE A 384 0.75 -23.71 -2.95
N PRO A 385 0.02 -22.79 -3.62
CA PRO A 385 -0.52 -21.59 -2.98
C PRO A 385 -1.39 -21.94 -1.75
N GLY A 386 -0.99 -21.46 -0.57
CA GLY A 386 -1.78 -21.57 0.67
C GLY A 386 -2.71 -20.38 0.92
N ASP A 387 -2.36 -19.26 0.31
CA ASP A 387 -3.00 -17.95 0.35
C ASP A 387 -2.50 -17.15 -0.87
N PHE A 388 -3.00 -15.94 -1.09
CA PHE A 388 -2.52 -15.11 -2.21
C PHE A 388 -1.29 -14.28 -1.82
N TYR A 389 -1.23 -13.80 -0.57
CA TYR A 389 -0.22 -12.87 -0.07
C TYR A 389 1.21 -13.45 0.03
N PHE A 390 1.44 -14.39 0.94
CA PHE A 390 2.75 -14.99 1.22
C PHE A 390 3.27 -15.80 0.03
N TRP A 391 2.38 -16.50 -0.67
CA TRP A 391 2.74 -17.16 -1.93
C TRP A 391 3.24 -16.14 -2.95
N GLY A 392 2.50 -15.04 -3.14
CA GLY A 392 2.84 -13.99 -4.09
C GLY A 392 4.20 -13.39 -3.80
N GLY A 393 4.44 -12.96 -2.56
CA GLY A 393 5.72 -12.38 -2.14
C GLY A 393 6.90 -13.33 -2.41
N SER A 394 6.75 -14.60 -2.01
CA SER A 394 7.81 -15.61 -2.19
C SER A 394 8.10 -15.91 -3.65
N MET A 395 7.06 -16.04 -4.49
CA MET A 395 7.24 -16.31 -5.92
C MET A 395 7.76 -15.10 -6.68
N ASN A 396 7.41 -13.87 -6.27
CA ASN A 396 7.96 -12.67 -6.89
C ASN A 396 9.48 -12.55 -6.64
N ALA A 397 9.95 -12.91 -5.44
CA ALA A 397 11.37 -12.98 -5.13
C ALA A 397 12.13 -13.98 -6.03
N VAL A 398 11.53 -15.16 -6.28
CA VAL A 398 12.08 -16.16 -7.22
C VAL A 398 12.03 -15.66 -8.66
N ALA A 399 10.93 -15.03 -9.08
CA ALA A 399 10.77 -14.50 -10.42
C ALA A 399 11.81 -13.42 -10.75
N ARG A 400 12.23 -12.64 -9.75
CA ARG A 400 13.28 -11.65 -9.89
C ARG A 400 14.62 -12.25 -10.30
N LEU A 401 14.92 -13.51 -9.94
CA LEU A 401 16.14 -14.21 -10.34
C LEU A 401 16.24 -14.37 -11.87
N ALA A 402 15.13 -14.70 -12.54
CA ALA A 402 15.12 -14.82 -14.01
C ALA A 402 15.37 -13.48 -14.70
N VAL A 403 14.83 -12.38 -14.17
CA VAL A 403 15.05 -11.04 -14.72
C VAL A 403 16.51 -10.59 -14.52
N ILE A 404 17.10 -10.89 -13.37
CA ILE A 404 18.53 -10.60 -13.12
C ILE A 404 19.42 -11.47 -14.02
N ALA A 405 19.07 -12.75 -14.24
CA ALA A 405 19.78 -13.64 -15.14
C ALA A 405 19.82 -13.08 -16.58
N ASP A 406 18.68 -12.64 -17.11
CA ASP A 406 18.56 -11.99 -18.43
C ASP A 406 19.44 -10.72 -18.50
N ASN A 407 19.36 -9.84 -17.49
CA ASN A 407 20.17 -8.63 -17.42
C ASN A 407 21.68 -8.90 -17.48
N LEU A 408 22.13 -10.00 -16.89
CA LEU A 408 23.54 -10.41 -16.82
C LEU A 408 23.97 -11.33 -17.98
N GLY A 409 23.07 -11.66 -18.91
CA GLY A 409 23.35 -12.57 -20.03
C GLY A 409 23.57 -14.02 -19.61
N ARG A 410 22.92 -14.45 -18.52
CA ARG A 410 22.92 -15.84 -17.99
C ARG A 410 21.66 -16.58 -18.40
N ASP A 411 21.45 -16.69 -19.70
CA ASP A 411 20.29 -17.35 -20.31
C ASP A 411 20.12 -18.81 -19.85
N ASP A 412 21.21 -19.47 -19.43
CA ASP A 412 21.20 -20.83 -18.88
C ASP A 412 20.45 -20.95 -17.55
N LEU A 413 20.35 -19.86 -16.79
CA LEU A 413 19.70 -19.83 -15.46
C LEU A 413 18.22 -19.44 -15.54
N ILE A 414 17.72 -18.95 -16.67
CA ILE A 414 16.31 -18.56 -16.84
C ILE A 414 15.39 -19.79 -16.82
N PRO A 415 15.60 -20.86 -17.64
CA PRO A 415 14.64 -21.96 -17.72
C PRO A 415 14.35 -22.71 -16.41
N PRO A 416 15.33 -22.95 -15.51
CA PRO A 416 15.03 -23.54 -14.20
C PRO A 416 14.07 -22.70 -13.36
N VAL A 417 14.24 -21.37 -13.37
CA VAL A 417 13.35 -20.45 -12.66
C VAL A 417 11.94 -20.51 -13.24
N ILE A 418 11.81 -20.41 -14.58
CA ILE A 418 10.50 -20.42 -15.24
C ILE A 418 9.74 -21.73 -14.99
N LYS A 419 10.42 -22.87 -15.10
CA LYS A 419 9.81 -24.18 -14.78
C LYS A 419 9.33 -24.28 -13.34
N TYR A 420 10.08 -23.70 -12.40
CA TYR A 420 9.70 -23.69 -10.99
C TYR A 420 8.47 -22.81 -10.75
N LEU A 421 8.43 -21.63 -11.36
CA LEU A 421 7.29 -20.72 -11.29
C LEU A 421 6.04 -21.35 -11.91
N GLU A 422 6.14 -21.89 -13.13
CA GLU A 422 5.03 -22.59 -13.82
C GLU A 422 4.47 -23.74 -12.98
N ALA A 423 5.34 -24.59 -12.41
CA ALA A 423 4.91 -25.71 -11.57
C ALA A 423 4.07 -25.26 -10.35
N SER A 424 4.40 -24.12 -9.75
CA SER A 424 3.61 -23.50 -8.70
C SER A 424 2.34 -22.82 -9.24
N PHE A 425 2.47 -22.08 -10.35
CA PHE A 425 1.40 -21.27 -10.94
C PHE A 425 0.27 -22.13 -11.52
N ASP A 426 0.57 -23.33 -12.00
CA ASP A 426 -0.41 -24.28 -12.55
C ASP A 426 -1.54 -24.60 -11.56
N GLN A 427 -1.29 -24.47 -10.25
CA GLN A 427 -2.32 -24.66 -9.23
C GLN A 427 -3.46 -23.63 -9.34
N TRP A 428 -3.21 -22.44 -9.87
CA TRP A 428 -4.26 -21.43 -10.08
C TRP A 428 -5.27 -21.83 -11.16
N PHE A 429 -4.90 -22.73 -12.08
CA PHE A 429 -5.78 -23.26 -13.12
C PHE A 429 -6.43 -24.59 -12.73
N ASN A 430 -6.10 -25.13 -11.56
CA ASN A 430 -6.58 -26.42 -11.08
C ASN A 430 -7.85 -26.26 -10.22
N SER A 431 -8.99 -26.76 -10.70
CA SER A 431 -10.27 -26.70 -9.98
C SER A 431 -10.32 -27.52 -8.69
N THR A 432 -9.30 -28.33 -8.40
CA THR A 432 -9.17 -29.08 -7.14
C THR A 432 -8.12 -28.49 -6.20
N ALA A 433 -7.54 -27.33 -6.53
CA ALA A 433 -6.59 -26.64 -5.64
C ALA A 433 -7.27 -26.24 -4.32
N THR A 434 -6.48 -26.17 -3.24
CA THR A 434 -6.96 -25.77 -1.91
C THR A 434 -7.28 -24.29 -1.83
N THR A 435 -6.52 -23.49 -2.59
CA THR A 435 -6.64 -22.04 -2.67
C THR A 435 -7.11 -21.68 -4.08
N MET A 436 -8.30 -21.08 -4.20
CA MET A 436 -8.93 -20.80 -5.50
C MET A 436 -9.39 -19.35 -5.56
N ALA A 437 -9.14 -18.71 -6.70
CA ALA A 437 -9.77 -17.45 -7.05
C ALA A 437 -11.21 -17.68 -7.54
N ALA A 438 -12.15 -16.86 -7.10
CA ALA A 438 -13.53 -16.86 -7.54
C ALA A 438 -13.96 -15.44 -7.94
N TYR A 439 -14.97 -15.33 -8.80
CA TYR A 439 -15.59 -14.05 -9.13
C TYR A 439 -16.76 -13.82 -8.18
N GLU A 440 -16.68 -12.76 -7.40
CA GLU A 440 -17.70 -12.37 -6.45
C GLU A 440 -18.76 -11.52 -7.17
N THR A 441 -20.02 -11.99 -7.12
CA THR A 441 -21.09 -11.48 -7.99
C THR A 441 -21.91 -10.33 -7.41
N ALA A 442 -21.86 -10.07 -6.10
CA ALA A 442 -22.68 -9.04 -5.47
C ALA A 442 -22.05 -7.65 -5.57
N TRP A 443 -20.73 -7.56 -5.49
CA TRP A 443 -19.93 -6.34 -5.65
C TRP A 443 -19.17 -6.32 -6.96
N GLY A 444 -18.79 -7.47 -7.52
CA GLY A 444 -18.06 -7.57 -8.78
C GLY A 444 -16.55 -7.42 -8.61
N GLY A 445 -15.85 -8.54 -8.54
CA GLY A 445 -14.38 -8.60 -8.55
C GLY A 445 -13.84 -10.01 -8.33
N VAL A 446 -12.52 -10.16 -8.49
CA VAL A 446 -11.84 -11.43 -8.15
C VAL A 446 -11.57 -11.45 -6.66
N ILE A 447 -11.80 -12.58 -5.99
CA ILE A 447 -11.49 -12.76 -4.56
C ILE A 447 -10.91 -14.15 -4.29
N ASN A 448 -10.27 -14.32 -3.13
CA ASN A 448 -10.02 -15.63 -2.54
C ASN A 448 -11.36 -16.27 -2.15
N LYS A 449 -11.71 -17.40 -2.79
CA LYS A 449 -12.98 -18.10 -2.61
C LYS A 449 -13.27 -18.46 -1.15
N ALA A 450 -12.24 -18.88 -0.42
CA ALA A 450 -12.40 -19.26 1.00
C ALA A 450 -12.69 -18.05 1.90
N GLY A 451 -12.34 -16.84 1.45
CA GLY A 451 -12.62 -15.59 2.17
C GLY A 451 -14.03 -15.05 1.98
N ALA A 452 -14.81 -15.56 1.03
CA ALA A 452 -16.15 -15.02 0.73
C ALA A 452 -17.10 -15.00 1.95
N ASN A 453 -16.88 -15.86 2.95
CA ASN A 453 -17.64 -15.88 4.20
C ASN A 453 -16.77 -15.73 5.46
N ASN A 454 -15.49 -15.39 5.32
CA ASN A 454 -14.56 -15.27 6.42
C ASN A 454 -13.52 -14.17 6.15
N SER A 455 -13.69 -13.02 6.81
CA SER A 455 -12.80 -11.87 6.66
C SER A 455 -11.39 -12.08 7.24
N TRP A 456 -11.12 -13.20 7.91
CA TRP A 456 -9.79 -13.55 8.43
C TRP A 456 -8.95 -14.37 7.44
N VAL A 457 -9.56 -14.86 6.36
CA VAL A 457 -8.81 -15.55 5.31
C VAL A 457 -8.10 -14.52 4.46
N ASP A 458 -6.78 -14.69 4.29
CA ASP A 458 -5.97 -13.92 3.36
C ASP A 458 -6.16 -12.41 3.61
N PHE A 459 -6.09 -12.02 4.87
CA PHE A 459 -6.20 -10.63 5.36
C PHE A 459 -7.48 -9.88 4.95
N GLY A 460 -8.53 -10.63 4.61
CA GLY A 460 -9.81 -10.05 4.19
C GLY A 460 -9.92 -9.85 2.68
N ASN A 461 -9.10 -10.52 1.87
CA ASN A 461 -9.21 -10.49 0.40
C ASN A 461 -10.63 -10.86 -0.08
N GLY A 462 -11.31 -11.80 0.58
CA GLY A 462 -12.73 -12.11 0.33
C GLY A 462 -13.73 -10.95 0.51
N TYR A 463 -13.28 -9.90 1.17
CA TYR A 463 -13.98 -8.65 1.48
C TYR A 463 -13.27 -7.44 0.87
N TYR A 464 -12.53 -7.65 -0.22
CA TYR A 464 -11.89 -6.59 -1.00
C TYR A 464 -10.76 -5.83 -0.27
N ASN A 465 -10.24 -6.37 0.82
CA ASN A 465 -9.00 -5.84 1.40
C ASN A 465 -7.80 -6.25 0.53
N ASP A 466 -6.85 -5.34 0.38
CA ASP A 466 -5.46 -5.66 0.00
C ASP A 466 -5.29 -6.25 -1.41
N HIS A 467 -6.27 -6.04 -2.30
CA HIS A 467 -6.21 -6.58 -3.66
C HIS A 467 -4.98 -6.10 -4.44
N HIS A 468 -4.64 -4.81 -4.36
CA HIS A 468 -3.44 -4.24 -4.99
C HIS A 468 -2.14 -4.84 -4.41
N PHE A 469 -2.09 -5.13 -3.11
CA PHE A 469 -0.93 -5.81 -2.50
C PHE A 469 -0.78 -7.23 -3.06
N HIS A 470 -1.84 -8.04 -2.97
CA HIS A 470 -1.81 -9.46 -3.34
C HIS A 470 -1.62 -9.63 -4.85
N TYR A 471 -2.38 -8.87 -5.64
CA TYR A 471 -2.42 -9.05 -7.10
C TYR A 471 -1.20 -8.42 -7.77
N GLY A 472 -0.53 -7.45 -7.13
CA GLY A 472 0.77 -6.96 -7.57
C GLY A 472 1.78 -8.09 -7.73
N TYR A 473 1.94 -8.90 -6.68
CA TYR A 473 2.82 -10.06 -6.72
C TYR A 473 2.40 -11.10 -7.75
N PHE A 474 1.10 -11.44 -7.79
CA PHE A 474 0.56 -12.40 -8.76
C PHE A 474 0.84 -11.98 -10.21
N LEU A 475 0.60 -10.70 -10.54
CA LEU A 475 0.83 -10.14 -11.86
C LEU A 475 2.32 -10.06 -12.21
N ALA A 476 3.18 -9.71 -11.25
CA ALA A 476 4.63 -9.68 -11.45
C ALA A 476 5.17 -11.07 -11.82
N VAL A 477 4.76 -12.12 -11.09
CA VAL A 477 5.16 -13.50 -11.37
C VAL A 477 4.65 -13.96 -12.73
N ALA A 478 3.37 -13.72 -13.04
CA ALA A 478 2.78 -14.07 -14.33
C ALA A 478 3.47 -13.35 -15.51
N ALA A 479 3.85 -12.08 -15.31
CA ALA A 479 4.56 -11.31 -16.33
C ALA A 479 5.95 -11.87 -16.61
N VAL A 480 6.67 -12.33 -15.59
CA VAL A 480 7.98 -12.98 -15.76
C VAL A 480 7.84 -14.30 -16.54
N ILE A 481 6.87 -15.16 -16.20
CA ILE A 481 6.60 -16.38 -16.97
C ILE A 481 6.31 -16.01 -18.43
N ALA A 482 5.35 -15.11 -18.66
CA ALA A 482 4.92 -14.69 -19.98
C ALA A 482 6.04 -14.05 -20.84
N LYS A 483 6.99 -13.35 -20.22
CA LYS A 483 8.16 -12.77 -20.90
C LYS A 483 9.04 -13.85 -21.55
N TYR A 484 9.12 -15.05 -20.98
CA TYR A 484 9.99 -16.13 -21.45
C TYR A 484 9.24 -17.37 -21.99
N ASP A 485 7.94 -17.50 -21.76
CA ASP A 485 7.06 -18.49 -22.40
C ASP A 485 5.82 -17.82 -23.04
N GLN A 486 5.93 -17.58 -24.36
CA GLN A 486 4.85 -17.03 -25.16
C GLN A 486 3.65 -17.99 -25.30
N SER A 487 3.87 -19.31 -25.22
CA SER A 487 2.79 -20.30 -25.29
C SER A 487 1.94 -20.23 -24.03
N TRP A 488 2.58 -20.15 -22.87
CA TRP A 488 1.91 -19.91 -21.59
C TRP A 488 1.10 -18.61 -21.62
N LEU A 489 1.70 -17.51 -22.11
CA LEU A 489 0.98 -16.23 -22.26
C LEU A 489 -0.27 -16.40 -23.14
N ASN A 490 -0.14 -17.01 -24.31
CA ASN A 490 -1.27 -17.19 -25.23
C ASN A 490 -2.41 -18.03 -24.61
N GLN A 491 -2.07 -18.97 -23.74
CA GLN A 491 -3.04 -19.84 -23.07
C GLN A 491 -3.74 -19.15 -21.88
N HIS A 492 -3.00 -18.36 -21.10
CA HIS A 492 -3.46 -17.88 -19.79
C HIS A 492 -3.76 -16.38 -19.72
N LYS A 493 -3.51 -15.62 -20.79
CA LYS A 493 -3.67 -14.15 -20.84
C LYS A 493 -4.99 -13.64 -20.25
N SER A 494 -6.13 -14.21 -20.66
CA SER A 494 -7.44 -13.76 -20.20
C SER A 494 -7.62 -13.96 -18.69
N PHE A 495 -7.22 -15.12 -18.18
CA PHE A 495 -7.32 -15.44 -16.75
C PHE A 495 -6.51 -14.45 -15.89
N ILE A 496 -5.26 -14.20 -16.27
CA ILE A 496 -4.38 -13.27 -15.55
C ILE A 496 -4.90 -11.83 -15.65
N SER A 497 -5.42 -11.45 -16.82
CA SER A 497 -5.92 -10.09 -17.05
C SER A 497 -7.17 -9.75 -16.23
N TRP A 498 -7.91 -10.72 -15.68
CA TRP A 498 -8.97 -10.44 -14.70
C TRP A 498 -8.45 -9.84 -13.40
N PHE A 499 -7.27 -10.26 -12.93
CA PHE A 499 -6.63 -9.66 -11.76
C PHE A 499 -6.13 -8.24 -12.06
N ALA A 500 -5.59 -8.01 -13.26
CA ALA A 500 -5.21 -6.66 -13.70
C ALA A 500 -6.44 -5.74 -13.80
N ARG A 501 -7.55 -6.22 -14.38
CA ARG A 501 -8.82 -5.48 -14.44
C ARG A 501 -9.36 -5.13 -13.05
N ASP A 502 -9.14 -5.98 -12.05
CA ASP A 502 -9.59 -5.70 -10.68
C ASP A 502 -8.89 -4.48 -10.06
N ILE A 503 -7.59 -4.30 -10.29
CA ILE A 503 -6.80 -3.25 -9.62
C ILE A 503 -6.47 -2.04 -10.51
N ILE A 504 -6.42 -2.19 -11.83
CA ILE A 504 -6.00 -1.13 -12.78
C ILE A 504 -6.93 -0.92 -13.96
N ASN A 505 -8.21 -1.30 -13.89
CA ASN A 505 -9.18 -0.95 -14.95
C ASN A 505 -9.29 0.58 -15.10
N PRO A 506 -9.05 1.16 -16.29
CA PRO A 506 -9.13 2.60 -16.51
C PRO A 506 -10.53 3.10 -16.92
N SER A 507 -11.47 2.20 -17.23
CA SER A 507 -12.68 2.55 -18.00
C SER A 507 -13.97 2.02 -17.37
N THR A 508 -15.04 2.81 -17.48
CA THR A 508 -16.39 2.35 -17.10
C THR A 508 -17.03 1.36 -18.08
N GLU A 509 -16.42 1.13 -19.23
CA GLU A 509 -16.93 0.18 -20.23
C GLU A 509 -16.69 -1.28 -19.84
N ASP A 510 -15.86 -1.57 -18.82
CA ASP A 510 -15.73 -2.90 -18.26
C ASP A 510 -16.96 -3.24 -17.39
N PRO A 511 -17.80 -4.22 -17.79
CA PRO A 511 -19.02 -4.53 -17.08
C PRO A 511 -18.80 -5.43 -15.85
N TYR A 512 -17.55 -5.77 -15.50
CA TYR A 512 -17.24 -6.72 -14.43
C TYR A 512 -16.37 -6.15 -13.31
N PHE A 513 -15.65 -5.05 -13.55
CA PHE A 513 -14.71 -4.46 -12.59
C PHE A 513 -14.85 -2.93 -12.50
N PRO A 514 -14.76 -2.33 -11.30
CA PRO A 514 -14.78 -0.88 -11.15
C PRO A 514 -13.47 -0.25 -11.65
N ILE A 515 -13.48 1.06 -11.87
CA ILE A 515 -12.24 1.80 -12.21
C ILE A 515 -11.29 1.77 -11.01
N THR A 516 -10.05 1.35 -11.23
CA THR A 516 -8.92 1.35 -10.28
C THR A 516 -9.35 1.13 -8.82
N ARG A 517 -9.88 -0.06 -8.50
CA ARG A 517 -10.63 -0.35 -7.25
C ARG A 517 -10.06 0.28 -5.97
N CYS A 518 -8.76 0.12 -5.75
CA CYS A 518 -8.08 0.56 -4.52
C CYS A 518 -7.61 2.02 -4.58
N ARG A 519 -7.57 2.65 -5.76
CA ARG A 519 -6.99 3.98 -5.97
C ARG A 519 -8.00 5.08 -5.66
N ASP A 520 -7.69 5.91 -4.68
CA ASP A 520 -8.43 7.16 -4.41
C ASP A 520 -7.65 8.35 -5.00
N TRP A 521 -8.02 8.75 -6.22
CA TRP A 521 -7.29 9.78 -6.95
C TRP A 521 -7.30 11.14 -6.26
N PHE A 522 -8.32 11.46 -5.46
CA PHE A 522 -8.35 12.70 -4.68
C PHE A 522 -7.48 12.59 -3.41
N ALA A 523 -7.39 11.42 -2.77
CA ALA A 523 -6.49 11.17 -1.63
C ALA A 523 -5.00 11.11 -2.04
N GLY A 524 -4.73 10.82 -3.30
CA GLY A 524 -3.37 10.75 -3.84
C GLY A 524 -2.64 9.43 -3.59
N HIS A 525 -3.26 8.48 -2.88
CA HIS A 525 -2.76 7.12 -2.66
C HIS A 525 -3.90 6.10 -2.70
N SER A 526 -3.58 4.83 -2.50
CA SER A 526 -4.56 3.75 -2.44
C SER A 526 -5.08 3.51 -1.02
N TRP A 527 -6.25 2.90 -0.90
CA TRP A 527 -6.80 2.37 0.35
C TRP A 527 -6.79 0.85 0.31
N ALA A 528 -6.23 0.24 1.35
CA ALA A 528 -6.11 -1.20 1.52
C ALA A 528 -7.44 -1.82 1.95
N SER A 529 -8.04 -1.24 2.99
CA SER A 529 -9.39 -1.60 3.45
C SER A 529 -10.45 -1.62 2.34
N GLY A 530 -11.14 -2.74 2.23
CA GLY A 530 -12.36 -2.95 1.45
C GLY A 530 -13.61 -2.89 2.33
N ILE A 531 -14.51 -3.86 2.17
CA ILE A 531 -15.81 -3.89 2.84
C ILE A 531 -15.82 -4.69 4.16
N ALA A 532 -14.67 -5.21 4.58
CA ALA A 532 -14.54 -5.89 5.86
C ALA A 532 -15.01 -4.99 7.02
N ASN A 533 -15.58 -5.60 8.06
CA ASN A 533 -16.08 -4.89 9.24
C ASN A 533 -17.05 -3.74 8.93
N GLY A 534 -17.84 -3.87 7.84
CA GLY A 534 -18.83 -2.89 7.40
C GLY A 534 -18.24 -1.66 6.72
N ALA A 535 -17.12 -1.86 6.03
CA ALA A 535 -16.27 -0.81 5.50
C ALA A 535 -16.02 0.26 6.58
N GLY A 536 -15.36 -0.11 7.68
CA GLY A 536 -14.96 0.83 8.73
C GLY A 536 -14.00 1.91 8.22
N SER A 537 -13.28 2.57 9.12
CA SER A 537 -12.23 3.54 8.76
C SER A 537 -11.36 3.01 7.62
N ARG A 538 -11.09 3.83 6.61
CA ARG A 538 -10.13 3.44 5.58
C ARG A 538 -8.73 3.42 6.17
N ASP A 539 -7.94 2.44 5.75
CA ASP A 539 -6.53 2.31 6.11
C ASP A 539 -5.66 1.97 4.90
N GLN A 540 -4.38 2.32 5.01
CA GLN A 540 -3.28 1.90 4.16
C GLN A 540 -2.04 1.80 5.06
N GLU A 541 -1.40 0.63 5.08
CA GLU A 541 -0.18 0.39 5.86
C GLU A 541 1.06 0.42 4.95
N SER A 542 1.09 -0.49 3.98
CA SER A 542 2.27 -0.85 3.21
C SER A 542 2.36 -0.08 1.89
N THR A 543 3.01 1.08 1.89
CA THR A 543 3.21 1.85 0.64
C THR A 543 4.15 1.15 -0.33
N GLY A 544 5.14 0.40 0.17
CA GLY A 544 6.02 -0.40 -0.67
C GLY A 544 5.26 -1.47 -1.46
N GLU A 545 4.27 -2.11 -0.83
CA GLU A 545 3.41 -3.08 -1.51
C GLU A 545 2.37 -2.43 -2.43
N ALA A 546 1.87 -1.23 -2.11
CA ALA A 546 1.02 -0.48 -3.03
C ALA A 546 1.77 -0.13 -4.33
N VAL A 547 3.01 0.35 -4.19
CA VAL A 547 3.93 0.63 -5.30
C VAL A 547 4.21 -0.65 -6.09
N ASN A 548 4.46 -1.77 -5.41
CA ASN A 548 4.62 -3.08 -6.06
C ASN A 548 3.32 -3.56 -6.76
N GLY A 549 2.14 -3.23 -6.22
CA GLY A 549 0.84 -3.45 -6.83
C GLY A 549 0.78 -2.94 -8.27
N TYR A 550 1.06 -1.65 -8.44
CA TYR A 550 1.07 -1.01 -9.75
C TYR A 550 2.29 -1.36 -10.58
N TYR A 551 3.44 -1.69 -9.97
CA TYR A 551 4.61 -2.18 -10.69
C TYR A 551 4.38 -3.57 -11.29
N GLY A 552 3.80 -4.52 -10.54
CA GLY A 552 3.43 -5.84 -11.06
C GLY A 552 2.41 -5.74 -12.20
N ALA A 553 1.46 -4.82 -12.10
CA ALA A 553 0.52 -4.51 -13.18
C ALA A 553 1.22 -3.89 -14.41
N LEU A 554 2.22 -3.02 -14.22
CA LEU A 554 3.06 -2.49 -15.29
C LEU A 554 3.85 -3.61 -16.00
N LEU A 555 4.44 -4.55 -15.25
CA LEU A 555 5.13 -5.70 -15.81
C LEU A 555 4.19 -6.53 -16.70
N TRP A 556 3.00 -6.87 -16.19
CA TRP A 556 1.99 -7.60 -16.97
C TRP A 556 1.54 -6.82 -18.21
N ALA A 557 1.26 -5.52 -18.05
CA ALA A 557 0.87 -4.66 -19.17
C ALA A 557 1.92 -4.67 -20.28
N SER A 558 3.21 -4.65 -19.92
CA SER A 558 4.31 -4.61 -20.89
C SER A 558 4.46 -5.85 -21.77
N VAL A 559 3.92 -7.00 -21.33
CA VAL A 559 3.99 -8.27 -22.09
C VAL A 559 2.64 -8.67 -22.69
N ALA A 560 1.52 -8.19 -22.12
CA ALA A 560 0.19 -8.67 -22.48
C ALA A 560 -0.77 -7.59 -23.00
N LEU A 561 -0.58 -6.31 -22.68
CA LEU A 561 -1.59 -5.25 -22.92
C LEU A 561 -1.08 -4.17 -23.89
N SER A 562 -1.88 -3.13 -24.12
CA SER A 562 -1.52 -2.03 -25.01
C SER A 562 -0.54 -1.05 -24.35
N GLU A 563 0.20 -0.31 -25.17
CA GLU A 563 1.10 0.75 -24.72
C GLU A 563 0.39 1.84 -23.89
N ASP A 564 -0.89 2.11 -24.18
CA ASP A 564 -1.69 3.05 -23.40
C ASP A 564 -1.90 2.55 -21.96
N ILE A 565 -2.15 1.24 -21.78
CA ILE A 565 -2.27 0.63 -20.45
C ILE A 565 -0.92 0.57 -19.74
N VAL A 566 0.19 0.37 -20.48
CA VAL A 566 1.55 0.48 -19.92
C VAL A 566 1.77 1.89 -19.34
N ASN A 567 1.43 2.94 -20.08
CA ASN A 567 1.62 4.32 -19.61
C ASN A 567 0.61 4.70 -18.51
N PHE A 568 -0.59 4.12 -18.50
CA PHE A 568 -1.53 4.24 -17.39
C PHE A 568 -1.00 3.59 -16.11
N ALA A 569 -0.42 2.39 -16.19
CA ALA A 569 0.21 1.74 -15.05
C ALA A 569 1.41 2.54 -14.49
N LYS A 570 2.21 3.16 -15.37
CA LYS A 570 3.27 4.11 -14.95
C LYS A 570 2.70 5.34 -14.25
N LEU A 571 1.56 5.86 -14.70
CA LEU A 571 0.90 6.99 -14.06
C LEU A 571 0.42 6.61 -12.66
N LEU A 572 -0.25 5.45 -12.51
CA LEU A 572 -0.65 4.92 -11.20
C LEU A 572 0.54 4.83 -10.26
N LEU A 573 1.63 4.21 -10.72
CA LEU A 573 2.88 4.09 -9.99
C LEU A 573 3.43 5.46 -9.54
N ALA A 574 3.51 6.44 -10.46
CA ALA A 574 4.03 7.77 -10.16
C ALA A 574 3.16 8.51 -9.12
N THR A 575 1.84 8.37 -9.21
CA THR A 575 0.94 8.99 -8.22
C THR A 575 1.02 8.32 -6.86
N GLU A 576 1.10 6.98 -6.79
CA GLU A 576 1.22 6.26 -5.52
C GLU A 576 2.56 6.56 -4.83
N MET A 577 3.66 6.66 -5.59
CA MET A 577 4.96 7.08 -5.07
C MET A 577 4.94 8.51 -4.51
N GLN A 578 4.29 9.47 -5.20
CA GLN A 578 4.13 10.82 -4.65
C GLN A 578 3.30 10.79 -3.36
N GLY A 579 2.22 10.00 -3.32
CA GLY A 579 1.42 9.79 -2.10
C GLY A 579 2.26 9.28 -0.93
N ALA A 580 3.09 8.25 -1.15
CA ALA A 580 4.01 7.72 -0.15
C ALA A 580 5.02 8.76 0.33
N GLN A 581 5.66 9.48 -0.60
CA GLN A 581 6.64 10.54 -0.29
C GLN A 581 6.04 11.70 0.51
N VAL A 582 4.78 12.03 0.25
CA VAL A 582 4.11 13.13 0.95
C VAL A 582 3.61 12.67 2.33
N TYR A 583 3.00 11.49 2.41
CA TYR A 583 2.22 11.09 3.59
C TYR A 583 2.86 10.03 4.49
N TRP A 584 3.91 9.33 4.03
CA TRP A 584 4.65 8.36 4.84
C TRP A 584 6.07 8.81 5.15
N HIS A 585 6.72 9.52 4.22
CA HIS A 585 8.10 9.95 4.42
C HIS A 585 8.15 11.25 5.23
N LEU A 586 8.67 11.16 6.46
CA LEU A 586 8.75 12.30 7.36
C LEU A 586 10.17 12.88 7.40
N TYR A 587 10.24 14.20 7.46
CA TYR A 587 11.50 14.93 7.48
C TYR A 587 11.60 15.75 8.78
N PRO A 588 12.37 15.31 9.79
CA PRO A 588 12.50 16.03 11.07
C PRO A 588 12.79 17.53 10.91
N ASN A 589 13.60 17.89 9.91
CA ASN A 589 14.03 19.26 9.64
C ASN A 589 13.10 20.06 8.68
N GLN A 590 11.97 19.52 8.24
CA GLN A 590 11.00 20.28 7.44
C GLN A 590 10.30 21.32 8.32
N ALA A 591 10.11 22.54 7.79
CA ALA A 591 9.47 23.61 8.52
C ALA A 591 8.02 23.24 8.86
N SER A 592 7.58 23.53 10.09
CA SER A 592 6.18 23.33 10.49
C SER A 592 5.22 24.28 9.76
N THR A 593 5.73 25.36 9.17
CA THR A 593 4.97 26.34 8.39
C THR A 593 5.02 26.07 6.89
N ASP A 594 5.66 24.98 6.45
CA ASP A 594 5.63 24.59 5.04
C ASP A 594 4.21 24.12 4.69
N PRO A 595 3.51 24.82 3.79
CA PRO A 595 2.12 24.47 3.47
C PRO A 595 1.98 23.11 2.77
N ASN A 596 3.07 22.51 2.30
CA ASN A 596 3.07 21.18 1.70
C ASN A 596 3.53 20.07 2.67
N ASN A 597 3.82 20.42 3.92
CA ASN A 597 3.97 19.43 4.98
C ASN A 597 2.57 18.91 5.36
N PRO A 598 2.35 17.59 5.57
CA PRO A 598 1.11 17.05 6.17
C PRO A 598 1.20 16.85 7.71
N TYR A 599 2.40 16.96 8.28
CA TYR A 599 2.65 16.68 9.70
C TYR A 599 3.55 17.76 10.34
N PRO A 600 2.98 18.84 10.90
CA PRO A 600 3.70 19.93 11.57
C PRO A 600 4.17 19.59 12.98
N GLU A 601 3.65 18.53 13.60
CA GLU A 601 4.11 18.11 14.91
C GLU A 601 5.56 17.62 14.79
N GLN A 602 6.47 18.33 15.46
CA GLN A 602 7.88 17.94 15.48
C GLN A 602 8.04 16.50 15.97
N GLY A 603 7.33 16.13 17.04
CA GLY A 603 7.40 14.78 17.61
C GLY A 603 6.95 13.69 16.63
N LEU A 604 5.99 13.96 15.74
CA LEU A 604 5.61 13.01 14.69
C LEU A 604 6.72 12.92 13.63
N ARG A 605 7.25 14.06 13.16
CA ARG A 605 8.34 14.06 12.17
C ARG A 605 9.61 13.39 12.66
N ASP A 606 9.88 13.44 13.96
CA ASP A 606 11.01 12.76 14.60
C ASP A 606 10.89 11.23 14.55
N LEU A 607 9.71 10.68 14.22
CA LEU A 607 9.50 9.25 13.95
C LEU A 607 9.98 8.83 12.55
N VAL A 608 10.30 9.79 11.68
CA VAL A 608 10.89 9.62 10.33
C VAL A 608 10.02 8.92 9.30
N THR A 609 9.15 8.00 9.70
CA THR A 609 8.26 7.29 8.80
C THR A 609 6.94 6.97 9.49
N ILE A 610 5.85 7.02 8.72
CA ILE A 610 4.55 6.51 9.13
C ILE A 610 4.52 4.99 8.88
N GLY A 611 3.81 4.27 9.75
CA GLY A 611 3.45 2.86 9.54
C GLY A 611 2.07 2.76 8.93
N ASN A 612 1.07 3.38 9.56
CA ASN A 612 -0.32 3.36 9.10
C ASN A 612 -0.87 4.77 8.88
N VAL A 613 -1.60 4.93 7.77
CA VAL A 613 -2.51 6.05 7.55
C VAL A 613 -3.92 5.50 7.53
N GLU A 614 -4.71 5.95 8.48
CA GLU A 614 -6.15 5.82 8.50
C GLU A 614 -6.81 7.17 8.23
N ASP A 615 -8.08 7.11 7.84
CA ASP A 615 -8.99 8.24 7.72
C ASP A 615 -8.95 9.22 8.91
N TRP A 616 -8.88 8.69 10.14
CA TRP A 616 -8.97 9.45 11.40
C TRP A 616 -7.68 9.39 12.26
N GLN A 617 -6.64 8.66 11.81
CA GLN A 617 -5.38 8.49 12.54
C GLN A 617 -4.19 8.29 11.58
N ALA A 618 -3.00 8.83 11.88
CA ALA A 618 -1.77 8.47 11.14
C ALA A 618 -0.54 8.42 12.07
N GLY A 619 0.44 7.55 11.79
CA GLY A 619 1.67 7.46 12.61
C GLY A 619 2.40 6.13 12.58
N ALA A 620 3.39 6.01 13.45
CA ALA A 620 4.39 4.95 13.44
C ALA A 620 3.96 3.75 14.30
N TRP A 621 3.01 2.96 13.78
CA TRP A 621 2.64 1.64 14.31
C TRP A 621 2.19 0.72 13.18
N LEU A 622 2.17 -0.58 13.47
CA LEU A 622 1.72 -1.66 12.61
C LEU A 622 0.58 -2.42 13.28
N PHE A 623 -0.19 -3.20 12.53
CA PHE A 623 -1.25 -4.03 13.09
C PHE A 623 -0.74 -5.10 14.08
N TRP A 624 0.57 -5.39 14.10
CA TRP A 624 1.20 -6.37 14.99
C TRP A 624 2.27 -5.81 15.93
N GLY A 625 2.62 -4.52 15.84
CA GLY A 625 3.73 -3.99 16.64
C GLY A 625 4.12 -2.55 16.33
N SER A 626 5.24 -2.13 16.93
CA SER A 626 5.77 -0.78 16.79
C SER A 626 7.31 -0.75 16.70
N GLN A 627 7.90 -1.86 16.28
CA GLN A 627 9.34 -1.97 16.06
C GLN A 627 9.75 -1.07 14.88
N LYS A 628 10.77 -0.21 15.06
CA LYS A 628 11.11 0.85 14.12
C LYS A 628 11.56 0.32 12.76
N SER A 629 12.35 -0.75 12.77
CA SER A 629 12.85 -1.44 11.60
C SER A 629 11.72 -2.09 10.81
N GLU A 630 10.71 -2.66 11.47
CA GLU A 630 9.54 -3.20 10.77
C GLU A 630 8.70 -2.09 10.13
N ILE A 631 8.45 -1.00 10.89
CA ILE A 631 7.72 0.17 10.38
C ILE A 631 8.42 0.74 9.14
N ALA A 632 9.74 0.90 9.17
CA ALA A 632 10.51 1.38 8.03
C ALA A 632 10.54 0.39 6.86
N ALA A 633 10.78 -0.89 7.15
CA ALA A 633 10.93 -1.91 6.12
C ALA A 633 9.65 -2.13 5.30
N ILE A 634 8.47 -2.02 5.91
CA ILE A 634 7.18 -2.14 5.21
C ILE A 634 6.97 -1.06 4.15
N GLN A 635 7.52 0.14 4.35
CA GLN A 635 7.44 1.20 3.35
C GLN A 635 8.44 1.02 2.20
N ILE A 636 9.35 0.04 2.30
CA ILE A 636 10.40 -0.24 1.32
C ILE A 636 10.12 -1.52 0.55
N LEU A 637 9.68 -2.57 1.25
CA LEU A 637 9.48 -3.89 0.65
C LEU A 637 8.25 -3.92 -0.28
N PRO A 638 8.26 -4.77 -1.31
CA PRO A 638 9.40 -5.53 -1.81
C PRO A 638 10.36 -4.64 -2.61
N VAL A 639 11.65 -4.99 -2.62
CA VAL A 639 12.67 -4.24 -3.36
C VAL A 639 12.66 -4.63 -4.84
N GLN A 640 12.28 -3.68 -5.68
CA GLN A 640 12.24 -3.74 -7.14
C GLN A 640 13.06 -2.57 -7.73
N PRO A 641 13.42 -2.61 -9.03
CA PRO A 641 14.15 -1.50 -9.68
C PRO A 641 13.50 -0.12 -9.50
N VAL A 642 12.17 -0.06 -9.49
CA VAL A 642 11.42 1.20 -9.35
C VAL A 642 11.53 1.84 -7.96
N ASN A 643 11.87 1.08 -6.91
CA ASN A 643 12.02 1.61 -5.55
C ASN A 643 13.13 2.67 -5.46
N GLU A 644 14.07 2.70 -6.39
CA GLU A 644 15.05 3.79 -6.51
C GLU A 644 14.40 5.17 -6.50
N ILE A 645 13.25 5.30 -7.14
CA ILE A 645 12.52 6.56 -7.35
C ILE A 645 11.67 6.89 -6.12
N LEU A 646 11.24 5.88 -5.36
CA LEU A 646 10.34 6.02 -4.23
C LEU A 646 10.97 6.84 -3.10
N TYR A 647 12.22 6.57 -2.75
CA TYR A 647 12.87 7.19 -1.59
C TYR A 647 14.06 8.08 -1.96
N ASP A 648 14.04 9.32 -1.45
CA ASP A 648 15.13 10.28 -1.61
C ASP A 648 16.23 10.09 -0.56
N ALA A 649 17.43 10.62 -0.85
CA ALA A 649 18.60 10.48 0.01
C ALA A 649 18.43 11.06 1.43
N LYS A 650 17.61 12.11 1.61
CA LYS A 650 17.39 12.71 2.93
C LYS A 650 16.52 11.78 3.78
N TRP A 651 15.42 11.27 3.23
CA TRP A 651 14.55 10.34 3.98
C TRP A 651 15.29 9.06 4.33
N VAL A 652 15.98 8.44 3.36
CA VAL A 652 16.77 7.22 3.59
C VAL A 652 17.81 7.41 4.69
N LYS A 653 18.51 8.56 4.73
CA LYS A 653 19.49 8.84 5.79
C LYS A 653 18.83 8.89 7.16
N ASN A 654 17.68 9.54 7.24
CA ASN A 654 16.92 9.64 8.48
C ASN A 654 16.45 8.24 8.92
N VAL A 655 15.96 7.39 8.00
CA VAL A 655 15.50 6.03 8.31
C VAL A 655 16.66 5.20 8.86
N TRP A 656 17.83 5.28 8.21
CA TRP A 656 19.04 4.61 8.65
C TRP A 656 19.43 4.99 10.09
N ASP A 657 19.44 6.29 10.40
CA ASP A 657 19.78 6.78 11.73
C ASP A 657 18.70 6.41 12.77
N TYR A 658 17.42 6.50 12.38
CA TYR A 658 16.27 6.19 13.23
C TYR A 658 16.23 4.72 13.64
N THR A 659 16.60 3.82 12.73
CA THR A 659 16.57 2.36 12.92
C THR A 659 17.89 1.79 13.44
N MET A 660 18.97 2.56 13.48
CA MET A 660 20.33 2.10 13.77
C MET A 660 20.45 1.23 15.04
N VAL A 661 19.74 1.59 16.12
CA VAL A 661 19.75 0.83 17.39
C VAL A 661 19.23 -0.60 17.18
N GLU A 662 18.24 -0.80 16.33
CA GLU A 662 17.66 -2.11 16.00
C GLU A 662 18.47 -2.84 14.93
N LEU A 663 19.09 -2.11 13.99
CA LEU A 663 19.95 -2.72 12.96
C LEU A 663 21.16 -3.44 13.58
N VAL A 664 21.77 -2.87 14.63
CA VAL A 664 22.91 -3.48 15.33
C VAL A 664 22.52 -4.52 16.39
N ASP A 665 21.23 -4.66 16.70
CA ASP A 665 20.74 -5.62 17.66
C ASP A 665 20.67 -7.03 17.02
N PRO A 666 21.40 -8.03 17.54
CA PRO A 666 21.42 -9.38 16.97
C PRO A 666 20.11 -10.16 17.20
N SER A 667 19.19 -9.67 18.04
CA SER A 667 17.86 -10.26 18.23
C SER A 667 16.88 -9.87 17.12
N ILE A 668 17.16 -8.80 16.38
CA ILE A 668 16.36 -8.39 15.23
C ILE A 668 16.79 -9.19 14.00
N GLY A 669 15.82 -9.84 13.36
CA GLY A 669 16.06 -10.69 12.19
C GLY A 669 16.56 -9.91 10.97
N ASP A 670 17.45 -10.52 10.20
CA ASP A 670 18.10 -9.90 9.04
C ASP A 670 17.13 -9.55 7.90
N GLY A 671 15.98 -10.23 7.78
CA GLY A 671 15.01 -9.99 6.70
C GLY A 671 14.56 -8.53 6.62
N TRP A 672 14.19 -7.93 7.77
CA TRP A 672 13.82 -6.51 7.84
C TRP A 672 15.00 -5.58 7.59
N LYS A 673 16.21 -5.98 8.02
CA LYS A 673 17.44 -5.20 7.82
C LYS A 673 17.81 -5.11 6.34
N SER A 674 17.64 -6.20 5.60
CA SER A 674 18.04 -6.31 4.19
C SER A 674 17.43 -5.20 3.31
N VAL A 675 16.12 -4.93 3.45
CA VAL A 675 15.47 -3.90 2.65
C VAL A 675 15.86 -2.48 3.08
N ILE A 676 16.16 -2.26 4.36
CA ILE A 676 16.68 -0.96 4.85
C ILE A 676 18.10 -0.73 4.30
N ILE A 677 18.93 -1.78 4.23
CA ILE A 677 20.27 -1.75 3.62
C ILE A 677 20.16 -1.43 2.12
N ASP A 678 19.23 -2.07 1.40
CA ASP A 678 18.95 -1.77 -0.01
C ASP A 678 18.53 -0.31 -0.19
N ALA A 679 17.63 0.21 0.64
CA ALA A 679 17.25 1.62 0.56
C ALA A 679 18.45 2.54 0.80
N TYR A 680 19.31 2.22 1.78
CA TYR A 680 20.52 2.98 2.11
C TYR A 680 21.52 3.08 0.95
N SER A 681 21.52 2.09 0.06
CA SER A 681 22.39 2.08 -1.12
C SER A 681 22.13 3.25 -2.10
N ASN A 682 20.96 3.90 -2.04
CA ASN A 682 20.71 5.16 -2.77
C ASN A 682 21.62 6.32 -2.33
N ILE A 683 22.23 6.23 -1.14
CA ILE A 683 23.16 7.23 -0.60
C ILE A 683 24.60 6.76 -0.73
N ASP A 684 24.89 5.58 -0.19
CA ASP A 684 26.24 5.04 -0.10
C ASP A 684 26.20 3.53 -0.37
N PRO A 685 26.36 3.13 -1.64
CA PRO A 685 26.29 1.72 -2.00
C PRO A 685 27.48 0.91 -1.45
N GLN A 686 28.63 1.53 -1.16
CA GLN A 686 29.77 0.85 -0.54
C GLN A 686 29.47 0.45 0.91
N VAL A 687 28.88 1.36 1.68
CA VAL A 687 28.44 1.06 3.05
C VAL A 687 27.28 0.06 3.03
N ALA A 688 26.32 0.20 2.12
CA ALA A 688 25.26 -0.80 1.99
C ALA A 688 25.83 -2.20 1.68
N ALA A 689 26.81 -2.32 0.79
CA ALA A 689 27.49 -3.59 0.52
C ALA A 689 28.21 -4.16 1.76
N GLN A 690 28.85 -3.31 2.58
CA GLN A 690 29.45 -3.71 3.86
C GLN A 690 28.44 -4.29 4.84
N TRP A 691 27.24 -3.71 4.90
CA TRP A 691 26.18 -4.19 5.76
C TRP A 691 25.53 -5.46 5.22
N SER A 692 25.26 -5.52 3.92
CA SER A 692 24.78 -6.74 3.26
C SER A 692 25.73 -7.91 3.52
N ALA A 693 27.06 -7.71 3.50
CA ALA A 693 28.05 -8.75 3.78
C ALA A 693 27.94 -9.42 5.17
N ASN A 694 27.20 -8.82 6.10
CA ASN A 694 27.06 -9.28 7.48
C ASN A 694 25.71 -9.95 7.78
N ILE A 695 24.75 -9.91 6.87
CA ILE A 695 23.46 -10.60 7.02
C ILE A 695 23.49 -11.98 6.35
N THR A 696 22.65 -12.89 6.84
CA THR A 696 22.58 -14.28 6.37
C THR A 696 21.17 -14.76 6.06
N SER A 697 20.18 -13.87 6.16
CA SER A 697 18.79 -14.14 5.83
C SER A 697 18.11 -12.90 5.22
N TRP A 698 17.26 -13.10 4.23
CA TRP A 698 16.58 -12.05 3.46
C TRP A 698 15.06 -12.08 3.63
N GLY A 699 14.54 -12.89 4.55
CA GLY A 699 13.10 -13.13 4.67
C GLY A 699 12.54 -13.92 3.48
N SER A 700 11.22 -13.89 3.30
CA SER A 700 10.54 -14.64 2.22
C SER A 700 10.40 -13.85 0.91
N GLY A 701 10.40 -12.52 0.97
CA GLY A 701 10.17 -11.63 -0.18
C GLY A 701 11.42 -11.04 -0.83
N GLN A 702 12.62 -11.43 -0.40
CA GLN A 702 13.89 -10.92 -0.92
C GLN A 702 14.93 -12.04 -1.04
N THR A 703 15.91 -11.86 -1.91
CA THR A 703 17.01 -12.79 -2.18
C THR A 703 18.37 -12.10 -2.03
N TYR A 704 19.43 -12.87 -1.78
CA TYR A 704 20.79 -12.35 -1.77
C TYR A 704 21.16 -11.73 -3.13
N THR A 705 20.76 -12.41 -4.21
CA THR A 705 21.02 -11.95 -5.57
C THR A 705 20.37 -10.60 -5.85
N ASN A 706 19.10 -10.41 -5.45
CA ASN A 706 18.41 -9.15 -5.69
C ASN A 706 18.92 -8.02 -4.79
N GLU A 707 19.27 -8.28 -3.52
CA GLU A 707 19.91 -7.29 -2.64
C GLU A 707 21.20 -6.76 -3.27
N LEU A 708 22.16 -7.64 -3.60
CA LEU A 708 23.43 -7.21 -4.18
C LEU A 708 23.29 -6.62 -5.58
N PHE A 709 22.34 -7.10 -6.38
CA PHE A 709 22.08 -6.52 -7.70
C PHE A 709 21.49 -5.11 -7.58
N PHE A 710 20.60 -4.87 -6.62
CA PHE A 710 20.05 -3.54 -6.35
C PHE A 710 21.14 -2.58 -5.88
N ILE A 711 21.94 -2.97 -4.87
CA ILE A 711 23.09 -2.20 -4.37
C ILE A 711 24.09 -1.91 -5.49
N GLY A 712 24.44 -2.92 -6.28
CA GLY A 712 25.44 -2.81 -7.35
C GLY A 712 24.99 -2.00 -8.57
N THR A 713 23.71 -1.61 -8.66
CA THR A 713 23.17 -0.80 -9.76
C THR A 713 22.85 0.64 -9.34
N ARG A 714 23.21 1.04 -8.11
CA ARG A 714 23.08 2.42 -7.62
C ARG A 714 24.09 3.36 -8.28
N PRO A 715 23.87 4.68 -8.25
CA PRO A 715 24.90 5.64 -8.66
C PRO A 715 26.18 5.48 -7.82
N ASN A 716 27.34 5.42 -8.47
CA ASN A 716 28.65 5.32 -7.82
C ASN A 716 29.52 6.56 -8.12
N PRO A 717 29.22 7.73 -7.53
CA PRO A 717 29.96 8.95 -7.83
C PRO A 717 31.40 8.93 -7.30
N SER A 718 31.70 8.10 -6.30
CA SER A 718 33.05 7.98 -5.73
C SER A 718 34.02 7.22 -6.65
N GLY A 719 33.49 6.37 -7.54
CA GLY A 719 34.28 5.48 -8.39
C GLY A 719 34.99 4.36 -7.63
N VAL A 720 34.80 4.25 -6.31
CA VAL A 720 35.33 3.16 -5.49
C VAL A 720 34.51 1.91 -5.77
N PRO A 721 35.12 0.72 -5.92
CA PRO A 721 34.37 -0.54 -6.09
C PRO A 721 33.25 -0.69 -5.05
N ILE A 722 32.00 -0.86 -5.50
CA ILE A 722 30.85 -1.09 -4.60
C ILE A 722 31.06 -2.39 -3.82
N CYS A 723 31.40 -3.48 -4.50
CA CYS A 723 31.64 -4.80 -3.90
C CYS A 723 33.13 -5.17 -3.94
N GLY A 724 33.99 -4.27 -3.48
CA GLY A 724 35.41 -4.53 -3.29
C GLY A 724 35.68 -5.51 -2.13
N LYS A 725 36.92 -5.98 -2.01
CA LYS A 725 37.32 -6.93 -0.95
C LYS A 725 37.04 -6.45 0.47
N ASP A 726 37.14 -5.13 0.69
CA ASP A 726 36.90 -4.50 1.99
C ASP A 726 35.43 -4.19 2.23
N THR A 727 34.59 -4.14 1.18
CA THR A 727 33.15 -3.89 1.29
C THR A 727 32.32 -5.18 1.23
N LEU A 728 32.74 -6.20 0.48
CA LEU A 728 32.08 -7.49 0.36
C LEU A 728 33.11 -8.62 0.48
N PRO A 729 33.61 -8.93 1.69
CA PRO A 729 34.59 -9.99 1.90
C PRO A 729 33.98 -11.39 1.69
N SER A 730 34.74 -12.29 1.07
CA SER A 730 34.33 -13.68 0.82
C SER A 730 34.93 -14.68 1.81
N ASN A 731 34.26 -15.82 2.01
CA ASN A 731 34.89 -16.97 2.67
C ASN A 731 36.06 -17.51 1.80
N PRO A 732 37.03 -18.23 2.39
CA PRO A 732 37.87 -19.13 1.63
C PRO A 732 37.04 -20.32 1.13
N TYR A 733 37.02 -20.54 -0.18
CA TYR A 733 36.32 -21.65 -0.84
C TYR A 733 37.31 -22.66 -1.43
N GLY A 734 36.87 -23.91 -1.60
CA GLY A 734 37.69 -25.01 -2.12
C GLY A 734 38.20 -25.95 -1.02
N LYS A 735 39.23 -26.73 -1.36
CA LYS A 735 39.77 -27.80 -0.49
C LYS A 735 40.94 -27.30 0.34
N PHE A 736 40.89 -27.52 1.64
CA PHE A 736 41.94 -27.10 2.57
C PHE A 736 42.04 -27.98 3.81
N LEU A 737 43.15 -27.81 4.51
CA LEU A 737 43.35 -28.20 5.89
C LEU A 737 43.13 -26.98 6.78
N ILE A 738 42.57 -27.18 7.96
CA ILE A 738 42.37 -26.12 8.96
C ILE A 738 43.45 -26.26 10.02
N GLN A 739 44.20 -25.20 10.28
CA GLN A 739 45.25 -25.16 11.29
C GLN A 739 44.94 -24.08 12.33
N ASP A 740 45.08 -24.42 13.62
CA ASP A 740 45.08 -23.42 14.68
C ASP A 740 46.34 -22.56 14.58
N ALA A 741 46.16 -21.25 14.41
CA ALA A 741 47.25 -20.31 14.26
C ALA A 741 48.12 -20.19 15.53
N SER A 742 47.56 -20.52 16.70
CA SER A 742 48.26 -20.38 17.99
C SER A 742 49.13 -21.59 18.33
N SER A 743 48.58 -22.81 18.27
CA SER A 743 49.34 -24.04 18.55
C SER A 743 50.10 -24.60 17.35
N GLY A 744 49.73 -24.20 16.12
CA GLY A 744 50.26 -24.78 14.88
C GLY A 744 49.70 -26.17 14.56
N LYS A 745 48.77 -26.70 15.36
CA LYS A 745 48.17 -28.02 15.13
C LYS A 745 47.05 -27.96 14.09
N TYR A 746 46.97 -29.01 13.28
CA TYR A 746 45.89 -29.20 12.31
C TYR A 746 44.67 -29.83 12.97
N VAL A 747 43.50 -29.45 12.47
CA VAL A 747 42.22 -30.07 12.83
C VAL A 747 42.19 -31.49 12.29
N ALA A 748 42.05 -32.44 13.21
CA ALA A 748 41.85 -33.85 12.91
C ALA A 748 40.41 -34.24 13.24
N THR A 749 39.82 -35.05 12.36
CA THR A 749 38.51 -35.68 12.52
C THR A 749 38.46 -36.92 11.62
N SER A 750 37.64 -37.91 11.96
CA SER A 750 37.55 -39.17 11.22
C SER A 750 36.17 -39.80 11.35
N SER A 751 35.89 -40.85 10.57
CA SER A 751 34.65 -41.62 10.73
C SER A 751 34.48 -42.27 12.11
N ALA A 752 35.57 -42.48 12.86
CA ALA A 752 35.54 -43.00 14.22
C ALA A 752 35.34 -41.92 15.29
N ASN A 753 35.63 -40.65 14.96
CA ASN A 753 35.43 -39.50 15.82
C ASN A 753 35.15 -38.27 14.95
N SER A 754 33.87 -37.92 14.84
CA SER A 754 33.39 -36.81 14.03
C SER A 754 33.69 -35.44 14.64
N ASN A 755 34.14 -35.36 15.90
CA ASN A 755 34.50 -34.10 16.53
C ASN A 755 35.74 -33.48 15.87
N LEU A 756 35.70 -32.17 15.67
CA LEU A 756 36.82 -31.39 15.14
C LEU A 756 37.75 -31.01 16.29
N ILE A 757 38.97 -31.58 16.30
CA ILE A 757 39.97 -31.37 17.34
C ILE A 757 41.30 -30.94 16.72
N ALA A 758 41.82 -29.77 17.09
CA ALA A 758 43.15 -29.28 16.72
C ALA A 758 44.26 -30.08 17.45
N SER A 759 44.58 -31.26 16.92
CA SER A 759 45.44 -32.26 17.59
C SER A 759 46.61 -32.76 16.74
N ALA A 760 46.52 -32.70 15.42
CA ALA A 760 47.55 -33.24 14.53
C ALA A 760 48.75 -32.28 14.41
N ALA A 761 49.95 -32.77 14.69
CA ALA A 761 51.19 -31.97 14.56
C ALA A 761 51.67 -31.85 13.10
N GLU A 762 51.30 -32.81 12.25
CA GLU A 762 51.74 -32.92 10.87
C GLU A 762 50.56 -32.98 9.91
N VAL A 763 50.78 -32.53 8.67
CA VAL A 763 49.77 -32.52 7.59
C VAL A 763 49.16 -33.91 7.34
N SER A 764 49.94 -34.98 7.48
CA SER A 764 49.47 -36.36 7.28
C SER A 764 48.39 -36.81 8.27
N GLY A 765 48.25 -36.14 9.41
CA GLY A 765 47.20 -36.39 10.40
C GLY A 765 46.01 -35.42 10.31
N ALA A 766 46.04 -34.47 9.37
CA ALA A 766 45.01 -33.45 9.21
C ALA A 766 43.80 -33.98 8.42
N ALA A 767 42.61 -33.51 8.79
CA ALA A 767 41.42 -33.73 7.99
C ALA A 767 41.33 -32.72 6.84
N THR A 768 40.88 -33.17 5.67
CA THR A 768 40.61 -32.31 4.52
C THR A 768 39.14 -31.91 4.47
N PHE A 769 38.90 -30.61 4.37
CA PHE A 769 37.57 -30.02 4.26
C PHE A 769 37.37 -29.38 2.90
N ASN A 770 36.14 -29.44 2.39
CA ASN A 770 35.70 -28.67 1.24
C ASN A 770 34.76 -27.56 1.71
N SER A 771 35.12 -26.31 1.39
CA SER A 771 34.26 -25.15 1.61
C SER A 771 33.53 -24.77 0.34
N SER A 772 32.20 -24.70 0.44
CA SER A 772 31.32 -24.35 -0.68
C SER A 772 30.57 -23.06 -0.39
N PHE A 773 30.27 -22.31 -1.45
CA PHE A 773 29.55 -21.05 -1.35
C PHE A 773 28.12 -21.23 -0.85
N VAL A 774 27.74 -20.34 0.04
CA VAL A 774 26.37 -20.03 0.45
C VAL A 774 26.34 -18.50 0.59
N PRO A 775 25.23 -17.81 0.27
CA PRO A 775 25.12 -16.37 0.46
C PRO A 775 25.74 -15.86 1.78
N ASN A 776 26.68 -14.92 1.65
CA ASN A 776 27.52 -14.33 2.72
C ASN A 776 28.28 -15.29 3.65
N SER A 777 28.22 -16.59 3.39
CA SER A 777 28.74 -17.64 4.26
C SER A 777 29.32 -18.80 3.44
N GLY A 778 29.41 -19.97 4.05
CA GLY A 778 29.80 -21.18 3.37
C GLY A 778 29.64 -22.40 4.27
N THR A 779 29.56 -23.56 3.64
CA THR A 779 29.54 -24.84 4.35
C THR A 779 30.95 -25.37 4.54
N LEU A 780 31.19 -26.19 5.56
CA LEU A 780 32.40 -27.00 5.66
C LEU A 780 32.02 -28.48 5.58
N GLN A 781 32.52 -29.20 4.58
CA GLN A 781 32.25 -30.64 4.39
C GLN A 781 33.53 -31.46 4.58
N LEU A 782 33.49 -32.47 5.44
CA LEU A 782 34.57 -33.42 5.62
C LEU A 782 34.68 -34.33 4.39
N MET A 783 35.81 -34.28 3.68
CA MET A 783 35.99 -34.99 2.41
C MET A 783 35.98 -36.52 2.56
N SER A 784 36.39 -37.05 3.71
CA SER A 784 36.49 -38.50 3.92
C SER A 784 35.15 -39.19 4.16
N THR A 785 34.14 -38.46 4.65
CA THR A 785 32.79 -39.00 4.93
C THR A 785 31.69 -38.36 4.07
N GLY A 786 31.95 -37.18 3.48
CA GLY A 786 30.93 -36.39 2.79
C GLY A 786 29.97 -35.68 3.75
N GLU A 787 30.25 -35.66 5.05
CA GLU A 787 29.38 -35.03 6.05
C GLU A 787 29.77 -33.57 6.29
N PHE A 788 28.77 -32.72 6.43
CA PHE A 788 28.90 -31.32 6.81
C PHE A 788 29.18 -31.16 8.31
N VAL A 789 30.04 -30.19 8.61
CA VAL A 789 30.39 -29.74 9.96
C VAL A 789 29.19 -29.01 10.55
N THR A 790 28.72 -29.50 11.70
CA THR A 790 27.61 -28.95 12.45
C THR A 790 28.12 -28.16 13.64
N ALA A 791 27.61 -26.94 13.80
CA ALA A 791 27.77 -26.10 14.99
C ALA A 791 26.46 -26.06 15.78
N ASP A 792 26.48 -26.60 16.99
CA ASP A 792 25.32 -26.65 17.87
C ASP A 792 24.85 -25.25 18.32
N GLN A 793 23.54 -25.09 18.49
CA GLN A 793 22.92 -23.84 18.92
C GLN A 793 23.38 -23.37 20.30
N SER A 794 23.60 -24.30 21.24
CA SER A 794 23.94 -23.95 22.63
C SER A 794 25.39 -23.49 22.80
N GLY A 795 26.26 -23.81 21.84
CA GLY A 795 27.69 -23.52 21.91
C GLY A 795 28.43 -24.30 22.99
N ASN A 796 27.85 -25.40 23.50
CA ASN A 796 28.45 -26.20 24.57
C ASN A 796 29.19 -27.45 24.07
N PHE A 797 29.00 -27.81 22.80
CA PHE A 797 29.54 -29.03 22.22
C PHE A 797 30.60 -28.74 21.17
N THR A 798 31.53 -29.67 21.02
CA THR A 798 32.52 -29.64 19.95
C THR A 798 31.83 -29.69 18.59
N LEU A 799 32.28 -28.86 17.65
CA LEU A 799 31.85 -28.92 16.25
C LEU A 799 32.11 -30.34 15.73
N SER A 800 31.18 -30.89 14.95
CA SER A 800 31.30 -32.26 14.46
C SER A 800 30.80 -32.43 13.04
N ALA A 801 31.52 -33.19 12.20
CA ALA A 801 31.09 -33.53 10.85
C ALA A 801 30.10 -34.71 10.90
N THR A 802 28.79 -34.44 10.88
CA THR A 802 27.76 -35.47 11.16
C THR A 802 26.45 -35.32 10.37
N ARG A 803 26.39 -34.43 9.38
CA ARG A 803 25.16 -34.17 8.60
C ARG A 803 25.38 -34.40 7.13
N SER A 804 24.45 -35.12 6.49
CA SER A 804 24.50 -35.35 5.04
C SER A 804 23.92 -34.19 4.21
N ILE A 805 23.19 -33.28 4.86
CA ILE A 805 22.55 -32.11 4.24
C ILE A 805 22.91 -30.88 5.08
N ALA A 806 23.34 -29.81 4.42
CA ALA A 806 23.61 -28.54 5.09
C ALA A 806 22.33 -27.74 5.31
N SER A 807 22.17 -27.18 6.51
CA SER A 807 21.17 -26.18 6.85
C SER A 807 21.81 -25.10 7.73
N SER A 808 21.02 -24.37 8.53
CA SER A 808 21.49 -23.26 9.36
C SER A 808 22.62 -23.61 10.33
N TRP A 809 22.74 -24.87 10.75
CA TRP A 809 23.79 -25.30 11.67
C TRP A 809 25.11 -25.67 10.99
N GLU A 810 25.09 -25.78 9.66
CA GLU A 810 26.24 -26.16 8.83
C GLU A 810 26.84 -24.95 8.08
N MET A 811 26.33 -23.75 8.35
CA MET A 811 26.79 -22.50 7.72
C MET A 811 27.77 -21.74 8.63
N PHE A 812 28.87 -21.29 8.03
CA PHE A 812 29.94 -20.55 8.70
C PHE A 812 30.34 -19.30 7.93
N VAL A 813 30.53 -18.20 8.65
CA VAL A 813 31.11 -16.97 8.13
C VAL A 813 32.59 -16.95 8.52
N ILE A 814 33.47 -16.93 7.53
CA ILE A 814 34.93 -16.98 7.72
C ILE A 814 35.54 -15.70 7.16
N ARG A 815 36.20 -14.92 8.02
CA ARG A 815 36.73 -13.59 7.68
C ARG A 815 38.13 -13.40 8.25
N GLN A 816 38.91 -12.51 7.63
CA GLN A 816 40.23 -12.15 8.14
C GLN A 816 40.09 -11.63 9.59
N LYS A 817 40.77 -12.25 10.55
CA LYS A 817 40.65 -11.89 11.95
C LYS A 817 41.28 -10.52 12.19
N ILE A 818 40.53 -9.60 12.81
CA ILE A 818 41.03 -8.26 13.14
C ILE A 818 42.26 -8.36 14.07
N GLY A 819 43.33 -7.64 13.70
CA GLY A 819 44.59 -7.60 14.46
C GLY A 819 45.48 -8.84 14.31
N ALA A 820 45.06 -9.87 13.58
CA ALA A 820 45.88 -11.04 13.27
C ALA A 820 46.71 -10.83 12.00
N ALA A 821 47.74 -11.67 11.81
CA ALA A 821 48.50 -11.70 10.56
C ALA A 821 47.61 -12.04 9.35
N ALA A 822 47.96 -11.53 8.17
CA ALA A 822 47.25 -11.83 6.94
C ALA A 822 47.18 -13.36 6.70
N GLY A 823 45.99 -13.87 6.37
CA GLY A 823 45.73 -15.29 6.20
C GLY A 823 45.37 -16.04 7.49
N VAL A 824 45.19 -15.32 8.61
CA VAL A 824 44.59 -15.84 9.84
C VAL A 824 43.15 -15.36 9.93
N TYR A 825 42.22 -16.29 10.00
CA TYR A 825 40.78 -16.06 9.92
C TYR A 825 40.08 -16.34 11.24
N SER A 826 38.99 -15.63 11.50
CA SER A 826 37.98 -15.97 12.49
C SER A 826 36.88 -16.79 11.82
N ILE A 827 36.25 -17.70 12.56
CA ILE A 827 35.13 -18.52 12.10
C ILE A 827 33.93 -18.19 12.99
N LYS A 828 32.80 -17.81 12.41
CA LYS A 828 31.54 -17.54 13.11
C LYS A 828 30.49 -18.54 12.65
N ALA A 829 29.81 -19.20 13.58
CA ALA A 829 28.74 -20.15 13.27
C ALA A 829 27.42 -19.40 13.04
N ALA A 830 26.67 -19.77 12.00
CA ALA A 830 25.37 -19.17 11.72
C ALA A 830 24.28 -19.61 12.72
N SER A 831 24.40 -20.80 13.33
CA SER A 831 23.41 -21.33 14.29
C SER A 831 23.15 -20.35 15.43
N ASN A 832 24.19 -19.90 16.12
CA ASN A 832 24.06 -19.03 17.30
C ASN A 832 24.78 -17.69 17.18
N GLY A 833 25.37 -17.38 16.03
CA GLY A 833 26.12 -16.14 15.79
C GLY A 833 27.41 -16.01 16.62
N LEU A 834 27.87 -17.08 17.27
CA LEU A 834 29.08 -17.06 18.09
C LEU A 834 30.31 -17.48 17.26
N TYR A 835 31.48 -17.03 17.73
CA TYR A 835 32.75 -17.35 17.11
C TYR A 835 33.33 -18.66 17.65
N VAL A 836 34.06 -19.37 16.79
CA VAL A 836 34.74 -20.61 17.14
C VAL A 836 35.98 -20.31 17.98
N THR A 837 36.09 -21.00 19.11
CA THR A 837 37.25 -21.02 20.01
C THR A 837 37.83 -22.43 20.08
N ILE A 838 39.03 -22.55 20.65
CA ILE A 838 39.71 -23.83 20.89
C ILE A 838 39.79 -24.05 22.40
N SER A 839 39.22 -25.16 22.86
CA SER A 839 39.29 -25.61 24.25
C SER A 839 40.67 -26.16 24.60
N GLY A 840 40.95 -26.35 25.89
CA GLY A 840 42.25 -26.83 26.37
C GLY A 840 42.66 -28.22 25.86
N ASP A 841 41.70 -29.05 25.44
CA ASP A 841 41.89 -30.35 24.80
C ASP A 841 42.04 -30.27 23.27
N GLY A 842 41.95 -29.08 22.68
CA GLY A 842 41.99 -28.84 21.24
C GLY A 842 40.62 -28.85 20.56
N SER A 843 39.52 -29.09 21.28
CA SER A 843 38.17 -29.12 20.71
C SER A 843 37.74 -27.75 20.18
N LEU A 844 37.21 -27.70 18.95
CA LEU A 844 36.65 -26.48 18.36
C LEU A 844 35.20 -26.30 18.83
N ILE A 845 34.85 -25.15 19.42
CA ILE A 845 33.52 -24.86 19.98
C ILE A 845 33.06 -23.45 19.59
N ASN A 846 31.81 -23.30 19.12
CA ASN A 846 31.20 -22.01 18.78
C ASN A 846 30.61 -21.29 20.01
N ASN A 847 31.47 -20.79 20.90
CA ASN A 847 31.08 -20.12 22.16
C ASN A 847 31.70 -18.73 22.37
N GLY A 848 32.49 -18.23 21.41
CA GLY A 848 33.13 -16.93 21.47
C GLY A 848 32.11 -15.80 21.27
N LYS A 849 31.88 -14.99 22.31
CA LYS A 849 30.87 -13.91 22.30
C LYS A 849 31.15 -12.78 21.30
N ASN A 850 32.39 -12.61 20.90
CA ASN A 850 32.82 -11.61 19.93
C ASN A 850 34.08 -12.07 19.21
N GLU A 851 34.44 -11.38 18.13
CA GLU A 851 35.58 -11.78 17.30
C GLU A 851 36.90 -11.75 18.09
N ALA A 852 37.06 -10.81 19.02
CA ALA A 852 38.27 -10.73 19.85
C ALA A 852 38.49 -12.02 20.66
N ALA A 853 37.42 -12.63 21.16
CA ALA A 853 37.45 -13.90 21.89
C ALA A 853 37.66 -15.14 21.01
N SER A 854 37.56 -15.01 19.68
CA SER A 854 37.73 -16.15 18.75
C SER A 854 39.18 -16.64 18.66
N SER A 855 39.36 -17.93 18.36
CA SER A 855 40.66 -18.46 17.94
C SER A 855 40.97 -18.02 16.50
N GLY A 856 42.26 -17.97 16.16
CA GLY A 856 42.71 -17.69 14.79
C GLY A 856 42.98 -18.98 14.04
N PHE A 857 42.51 -19.09 12.80
CA PHE A 857 42.64 -20.28 11.96
C PHE A 857 43.34 -19.97 10.64
N LYS A 858 44.23 -20.84 10.18
CA LYS A 858 44.81 -20.79 8.83
C LYS A 858 44.16 -21.86 7.96
N PHE A 859 43.84 -21.49 6.73
CA PHE A 859 43.29 -22.37 5.71
C PHE A 859 44.41 -22.66 4.70
N THR A 860 45.04 -23.83 4.83
CA THR A 860 46.18 -24.22 3.99
C THR A 860 45.73 -25.18 2.91
N ASN A 861 46.19 -25.00 1.67
CA ASN A 861 45.86 -25.90 0.57
C ASN A 861 46.18 -27.36 0.94
N SER A 862 45.21 -28.25 0.70
CA SER A 862 45.33 -29.70 0.91
C SER A 862 46.12 -30.39 -0.18
#